data_AF-A0AB34JLV6-F1
#
_entry.id   AF-A0AB34JLV6-F1
#
_cell.length_a   1.000
_cell.length_b   1.000
_cell.length_c   1.000
_cell.angle_alpha   90.00
_cell.angle_beta   90.00
_cell.angle_gamma   90.00
#
_symmetry.space_group_name_H-M   'P 1'
#
loop_
_entity.id
_entity.type
_entity.pdbx_description
1 polymer ?
#
loop_
_entity_poly.entity_id
_entity_poly.type
_entity_poly.pdbx_seq_one_letter_code
_entity_poly.pdbx_strand_id
1 'polypeptide(L)'
;MSSWEAEDVSRVEQALNDAFQCVIDEDPRNAICGIAEELLGSIDDEESVTESEAEVLRLRKKLQRAQQIADNAKAALVLLVPNDLSSLRSSYLMTLEELIGKQPSDVRFEEEWIPMNVEHYQLRPSKHIDPSWGAAEIEVYVRQHRTLETFLSKFRQTSIDTLIKRGWAAERARAYAILTVTSAPMSRALRERSPRYAASTYALCQAIYDSCADAGVAPMIYRHLRGEFSLSSMDQEWNKIETPDQTGFCGLVSTAVTVGDCEAANFSEKGYMRRFQVGQEATYVLEPSDIVGFTSTSEDEHGAHSAVLTYTDQTGVFPPNTLFRLKKIMQAGEWEAPGGVFPKQRLLIVGATYMRPSPKSISSAAADSKLCQGAATLLYGTRTSFVNGLSDLIGKPLLTMEQEFERDFTWTDWKGKSYNLRNEWAYVNGPAVPAENCTPGTRDADHLGKTPEQFLQIVNDHIRAQRAAGYGAHLSDLQSQLSLQELLGLRLYSGPCFSPINNFLRQLSSISRPFRDYLTMNPSVTFTATVKHIYLGIRKLAAVMSEAEARTPLYRGVRGKLPEQFWMGDDHGMVCAVEMAFMSTSRHRQTPIDYMEGSANVLWELAPMGESDVAYHCGADISMISQFAGEREVLFPPCTMLRVRGLGKEARDRTRVESITNNEAENRQEEKSRSATADPMFQCQEGSKQFLIFGEDESWHEQEDGESQGDFRRSERGHNLEQPMCGTDP
;
A
#
# COMPACT_ATOMS: atom_id res chain seq x y z
N MET A 1 -22.00 -44.62 32.58
CA MET A 1 -22.77 -43.47 32.09
C MET A 1 -24.16 -43.59 32.68
N SER A 2 -24.37 -42.95 33.83
CA SER A 2 -25.66 -42.94 34.53
C SER A 2 -26.61 -41.95 33.86
N SER A 3 -27.92 -42.23 33.90
CA SER A 3 -28.97 -41.41 33.26
C SER A 3 -28.97 -39.93 33.66
N TRP A 4 -28.35 -39.60 34.80
CA TRP A 4 -28.13 -38.23 35.28
C TRP A 4 -27.17 -37.41 34.40
N GLU A 5 -26.16 -38.02 33.77
CA GLU A 5 -25.18 -37.30 32.93
C GLU A 5 -25.75 -36.90 31.55
N ALA A 6 -26.80 -37.57 31.09
CA ALA A 6 -27.42 -37.30 29.78
C ALA A 6 -28.45 -36.16 29.83
N GLU A 7 -29.16 -36.00 30.96
CA GLU A 7 -30.11 -34.90 31.17
C GLU A 7 -29.42 -33.55 31.34
N ASP A 8 -28.25 -33.50 32.01
CA ASP A 8 -27.48 -32.27 32.17
C ASP A 8 -26.82 -31.81 30.86
N VAL A 9 -26.34 -32.75 30.03
CA VAL A 9 -25.77 -32.43 28.72
C VAL A 9 -26.84 -31.88 27.78
N SER A 10 -28.03 -32.49 27.76
CA SER A 10 -29.16 -32.03 26.94
C SER A 10 -29.67 -30.65 27.37
N ARG A 11 -29.75 -30.37 28.68
CA ARG A 11 -30.14 -29.05 29.21
C ARG A 11 -29.17 -27.95 28.81
N VAL A 12 -27.88 -28.25 28.85
CA VAL A 12 -26.81 -27.31 28.48
C VAL A 12 -26.79 -27.07 26.97
N GLU A 13 -26.95 -28.11 26.14
CA GLU A 13 -27.03 -27.96 24.69
C GLU A 13 -28.24 -27.12 24.27
N GLN A 14 -29.38 -27.31 24.95
CA GLN A 14 -30.57 -26.47 24.77
C GLN A 14 -30.28 -25.01 25.16
N ALA A 15 -29.68 -24.77 26.32
CA ALA A 15 -29.34 -23.41 26.79
C ALA A 15 -28.32 -22.70 25.88
N LEU A 16 -27.35 -23.43 25.31
CA LEU A 16 -26.40 -22.90 24.33
C LEU A 16 -27.07 -22.56 23.00
N ASN A 17 -27.98 -23.39 22.51
CA ASN A 17 -28.75 -23.09 21.31
C ASN A 17 -29.68 -21.90 21.51
N ASP A 18 -30.31 -21.81 22.68
CA ASP A 18 -31.16 -20.68 23.06
C ASP A 18 -30.32 -19.38 23.20
N ALA A 19 -29.12 -19.45 23.77
CA ALA A 19 -28.19 -18.31 23.85
C ALA A 19 -27.67 -17.89 22.47
N PHE A 20 -27.37 -18.84 21.58
CA PHE A 20 -26.93 -18.56 20.21
C PHE A 20 -28.04 -17.89 19.41
N GLN A 21 -29.28 -18.34 19.57
CA GLN A 21 -30.45 -17.73 18.96
C GLN A 21 -30.75 -16.34 19.57
N CYS A 22 -30.53 -16.18 20.87
CA CYS A 22 -30.69 -14.91 21.57
C CYS A 22 -29.63 -13.88 21.16
N VAL A 23 -28.38 -14.27 20.85
CA VAL A 23 -27.34 -13.38 20.28
C VAL A 23 -27.70 -12.90 18.86
N ILE A 24 -28.45 -13.71 18.11
CA ILE A 24 -28.94 -13.36 16.78
C ILE A 24 -30.12 -12.37 16.87
N ASP A 25 -30.97 -12.53 17.90
CA ASP A 25 -32.27 -11.83 17.98
C ASP A 25 -32.32 -10.66 19.00
N GLU A 26 -31.50 -10.61 20.08
CA GLU A 26 -31.45 -9.55 21.10
C GLU A 26 -30.04 -9.32 21.76
N ASP A 27 -29.90 -8.27 22.59
CA ASP A 27 -28.65 -7.67 23.10
C ASP A 27 -27.53 -8.67 23.55
N PRO A 28 -26.35 -8.67 22.89
CA PRO A 28 -25.22 -9.56 23.14
C PRO A 28 -24.69 -9.59 24.59
N ARG A 29 -24.93 -8.54 25.38
CA ARG A 29 -24.45 -8.46 26.78
C ARG A 29 -25.06 -9.53 27.68
N ASN A 30 -26.34 -9.86 27.51
CA ASN A 30 -27.04 -10.80 28.39
C ASN A 30 -26.61 -12.25 28.15
N ALA A 31 -26.35 -12.62 26.89
CA ALA A 31 -25.85 -13.96 26.54
C ALA A 31 -24.43 -14.22 27.07
N ILE A 32 -23.55 -13.21 27.05
CA ILE A 32 -22.19 -13.31 27.60
C ILE A 32 -22.22 -13.45 29.12
N CYS A 33 -23.10 -12.71 29.82
CA CYS A 33 -23.27 -12.83 31.27
C CYS A 33 -23.77 -14.23 31.68
N GLY A 34 -24.73 -14.81 30.96
CA GLY A 34 -25.23 -16.17 31.26
C GLY A 34 -24.16 -17.26 31.13
N ILE A 35 -23.28 -17.14 30.12
CA ILE A 35 -22.15 -18.07 29.93
C ILE A 35 -21.10 -17.91 31.03
N ALA A 36 -20.84 -16.68 31.48
CA ALA A 36 -19.88 -16.40 32.55
C ALA A 36 -20.35 -16.92 33.92
N GLU A 37 -21.63 -16.77 34.24
CA GLU A 37 -22.23 -17.29 35.48
C GLU A 37 -22.18 -18.82 35.55
N GLU A 38 -22.39 -19.51 34.44
CA GLU A 38 -22.33 -20.99 34.39
C GLU A 38 -20.88 -21.52 34.45
N LEU A 39 -19.91 -20.78 33.90
CA LEU A 39 -18.47 -21.10 34.00
C LEU A 39 -17.96 -20.95 35.44
N LEU A 40 -18.35 -19.88 36.14
CA LEU A 40 -17.90 -19.59 37.50
C LEU A 40 -18.63 -20.40 38.58
N GLY A 41 -19.92 -20.70 38.39
CA GLY A 41 -20.72 -21.50 39.32
C GLY A 41 -20.33 -22.99 39.41
N SER A 42 -19.40 -23.47 38.57
CA SER A 42 -18.95 -24.88 38.53
C SER A 42 -17.56 -25.13 39.15
N ILE A 43 -17.00 -24.14 39.84
CA ILE A 43 -15.65 -24.13 40.43
C ILE A 43 -15.67 -24.32 41.97
N ASP A 44 -16.84 -24.35 42.62
CA ASP A 44 -16.97 -24.36 44.10
C ASP A 44 -17.04 -25.75 44.77
N ASP A 45 -16.45 -26.79 44.19
CA ASP A 45 -16.30 -28.08 44.90
C ASP A 45 -14.83 -28.27 45.34
N GLU A 46 -14.49 -27.75 46.53
CA GLU A 46 -13.33 -28.16 47.30
C GLU A 46 -13.54 -29.60 47.82
N GLU A 47 -13.06 -30.60 47.08
CA GLU A 47 -12.86 -31.95 47.64
C GLU A 47 -11.45 -32.47 47.39
N SER A 48 -10.93 -33.14 48.42
CA SER A 48 -9.54 -33.55 48.59
C SER A 48 -9.02 -34.42 47.44
N VAL A 49 -7.91 -33.97 46.86
CA VAL A 49 -7.18 -34.61 45.76
C VAL A 49 -6.77 -36.03 46.12
N THR A 50 -7.32 -37.01 45.40
CA THR A 50 -6.68 -38.32 45.20
C THR A 50 -6.52 -38.53 43.71
N GLU A 51 -5.26 -38.65 43.27
CA GLU A 51 -4.84 -38.80 41.87
C GLU A 51 -5.55 -40.00 41.21
N SER A 52 -6.73 -39.79 40.64
CA SER A 52 -7.48 -40.82 39.91
C SER A 52 -7.59 -40.46 38.43
N GLU A 53 -7.44 -41.44 37.55
CA GLU A 53 -7.60 -41.25 36.09
C GLU A 53 -8.97 -40.64 35.72
N ALA A 54 -9.99 -40.82 36.57
CA ALA A 54 -11.32 -40.23 36.40
C ALA A 54 -11.32 -38.70 36.57
N GLU A 55 -10.51 -38.17 37.49
CA GLU A 55 -10.37 -36.72 37.72
C GLU A 55 -9.62 -36.05 36.56
N VAL A 56 -8.56 -36.69 36.07
CA VAL A 56 -7.84 -36.26 34.85
C VAL A 56 -8.78 -36.22 33.65
N LEU A 57 -9.65 -37.24 33.49
CA LEU A 57 -10.65 -37.26 32.42
C LEU A 57 -11.69 -36.14 32.58
N ARG A 58 -12.14 -35.85 33.81
CA ARG A 58 -13.07 -34.75 34.11
C ARG A 58 -12.44 -33.40 33.75
N LEU A 59 -11.19 -33.16 34.13
CA LEU A 59 -10.45 -31.94 33.79
C LEU A 59 -10.26 -31.79 32.28
N ARG A 60 -9.92 -32.87 31.57
CA ARG A 60 -9.82 -32.86 30.09
C ARG A 60 -11.14 -32.47 29.42
N LYS A 61 -12.27 -33.01 29.90
CA LYS A 61 -13.61 -32.65 29.39
C LYS A 61 -13.95 -31.18 29.67
N LYS A 62 -13.66 -30.68 30.88
CA LYS A 62 -13.85 -29.25 31.24
C LYS A 62 -13.01 -28.35 30.33
N LEU A 63 -11.75 -28.71 30.08
CA LEU A 63 -10.86 -27.96 29.18
C LEU A 63 -11.39 -27.93 27.73
N GLN A 64 -11.82 -29.07 27.20
CA GLN A 64 -12.42 -29.15 25.85
C GLN A 64 -13.68 -28.28 25.73
N ARG A 65 -14.56 -28.31 26.75
CA ARG A 65 -15.77 -27.49 26.77
C ARG A 65 -15.45 -25.98 26.84
N ALA A 66 -14.51 -25.59 27.70
CA ALA A 66 -14.06 -24.19 27.78
C ALA A 66 -13.48 -23.70 26.45
N GLN A 67 -12.69 -24.52 25.77
CA GLN A 67 -12.15 -24.22 24.44
C GLN A 67 -13.26 -24.04 23.40
N GLN A 68 -14.27 -24.93 23.38
CA GLN A 68 -15.39 -24.82 22.44
C GLN A 68 -16.20 -23.52 22.65
N ILE A 69 -16.46 -23.14 23.90
CA ILE A 69 -17.15 -21.89 24.23
C ILE A 69 -16.32 -20.69 23.75
N ALA A 70 -15.01 -20.70 24.03
CA ALA A 70 -14.12 -19.63 23.60
C ALA A 70 -14.08 -19.48 22.07
N ASP A 71 -14.08 -20.60 21.33
CA ASP A 71 -14.07 -20.58 19.86
C ASP A 71 -15.41 -20.08 19.28
N ASN A 72 -16.54 -20.47 19.86
CA ASN A 72 -17.85 -19.96 19.48
C ASN A 72 -17.98 -18.44 19.72
N ALA A 73 -17.51 -17.96 20.88
CA ALA A 73 -17.53 -16.53 21.21
C ALA A 73 -16.64 -15.71 20.26
N LYS A 74 -15.44 -16.22 19.91
CA LYS A 74 -14.57 -15.59 18.91
C LYS A 74 -15.24 -15.52 17.55
N ALA A 75 -15.88 -16.60 17.10
CA ALA A 75 -16.58 -16.63 15.82
C ALA A 75 -17.71 -15.59 15.77
N ALA A 76 -18.50 -15.47 16.84
CA ALA A 76 -19.55 -14.46 16.95
C ALA A 76 -18.98 -13.02 16.92
N LEU A 77 -17.92 -12.75 17.68
CA LEU A 77 -17.25 -11.44 17.68
C LEU A 77 -16.69 -11.08 16.31
N VAL A 78 -16.09 -12.03 15.59
CA VAL A 78 -15.60 -11.85 14.22
C VAL A 78 -16.73 -11.46 13.25
N LEU A 79 -17.96 -11.96 13.45
CA LEU A 79 -19.11 -11.58 12.62
C LEU A 79 -19.63 -10.17 12.95
N LEU A 80 -19.59 -9.78 14.22
CA LEU A 80 -20.12 -8.50 14.69
C LEU A 80 -19.16 -7.31 14.50
N VAL A 81 -17.85 -7.55 14.48
CA VAL A 81 -16.85 -6.49 14.30
C VAL A 81 -16.62 -6.20 12.80
N PRO A 82 -16.80 -4.97 12.32
CA PRO A 82 -16.56 -4.63 10.91
C PRO A 82 -15.07 -4.71 10.54
N ASN A 83 -14.80 -5.08 9.27
CA ASN A 83 -13.43 -5.21 8.74
C ASN A 83 -13.07 -3.98 7.90
N ASP A 84 -12.40 -3.00 8.50
CA ASP A 84 -12.21 -1.67 7.89
C ASP A 84 -10.71 -1.31 7.73
N LEU A 85 -9.87 -2.27 7.31
CA LEU A 85 -8.42 -2.03 7.18
C LEU A 85 -7.87 -2.17 5.74
N SER A 86 -8.65 -2.67 4.79
CA SER A 86 -8.21 -2.77 3.38
C SER A 86 -8.35 -1.44 2.65
N SER A 87 -7.26 -0.87 2.15
CA SER A 87 -7.31 0.28 1.24
C SER A 87 -7.51 -0.20 -0.20
N LEU A 88 -8.29 0.54 -1.00
CA LEU A 88 -8.43 0.24 -2.43
C LEU A 88 -7.10 0.44 -3.19
N ARG A 89 -6.19 1.27 -2.64
CA ARG A 89 -4.88 1.55 -3.22
C ARG A 89 -3.95 0.34 -3.21
N SER A 90 -4.02 -0.51 -2.19
CA SER A 90 -3.11 -1.65 -2.07
C SER A 90 -3.37 -2.74 -3.10
N SER A 91 -4.60 -2.83 -3.61
CA SER A 91 -4.95 -3.74 -4.71
C SER A 91 -4.11 -3.50 -5.97
N TYR A 92 -3.67 -2.27 -6.21
CA TYR A 92 -2.84 -1.93 -7.38
C TYR A 92 -1.41 -2.45 -7.25
N LEU A 93 -0.90 -2.45 -6.02
CA LEU A 93 0.47 -2.85 -5.74
C LEU A 93 0.68 -4.35 -6.03
N MET A 94 -0.40 -5.12 -6.22
CA MET A 94 -0.37 -6.50 -6.67
C MET A 94 0.04 -6.57 -8.16
N THR A 95 1.13 -7.29 -8.40
CA THR A 95 1.62 -7.60 -9.74
C THR A 95 0.67 -8.55 -10.48
N LEU A 96 0.78 -8.64 -11.81
CA LEU A 96 0.07 -9.68 -12.56
C LEU A 96 0.45 -11.09 -12.06
N GLU A 97 1.70 -11.29 -11.65
CA GLU A 97 2.13 -12.56 -11.10
C GLU A 97 1.39 -12.94 -9.83
N GLU A 98 1.19 -11.98 -8.92
CA GLU A 98 0.42 -12.20 -7.68
C GLU A 98 -1.08 -12.39 -7.93
N LEU A 99 -1.62 -11.81 -9.01
CA LEU A 99 -3.05 -11.91 -9.34
C LEU A 99 -3.41 -13.18 -10.12
N ILE A 100 -2.59 -13.56 -11.11
CA ILE A 100 -2.91 -14.60 -12.10
C ILE A 100 -1.77 -15.58 -12.36
N GLY A 101 -0.71 -15.53 -11.56
CA GLY A 101 0.47 -16.40 -11.70
C GLY A 101 1.49 -15.88 -12.71
N LYS A 102 2.64 -16.56 -12.76
CA LYS A 102 3.74 -16.24 -13.69
C LYS A 102 3.26 -16.26 -15.14
N GLN A 103 3.90 -15.44 -15.97
CA GLN A 103 3.69 -15.50 -17.41
C GLN A 103 3.95 -16.93 -17.92
N PRO A 104 2.97 -17.57 -18.59
CA PRO A 104 3.17 -18.90 -19.16
C PRO A 104 4.32 -18.88 -20.17
N SER A 105 5.27 -19.81 -20.04
CA SER A 105 6.42 -19.92 -20.95
C SER A 105 6.13 -20.74 -22.21
N ASP A 106 5.10 -21.58 -22.14
CA ASP A 106 4.73 -22.61 -23.10
C ASP A 106 3.40 -22.33 -23.83
N VAL A 107 2.59 -21.40 -23.31
CA VAL A 107 1.28 -21.05 -23.89
C VAL A 107 1.34 -19.66 -24.53
N ARG A 108 0.89 -19.56 -25.77
CA ARG A 108 0.73 -18.27 -26.47
C ARG A 108 -0.69 -17.74 -26.38
N PHE A 109 -0.88 -16.43 -26.46
CA PHE A 109 -2.21 -15.83 -26.38
C PHE A 109 -3.13 -16.30 -27.51
N GLU A 110 -2.58 -16.66 -28.67
CA GLU A 110 -3.36 -17.18 -29.81
C GLU A 110 -4.06 -18.51 -29.49
N GLU A 111 -3.48 -19.32 -28.60
CA GLU A 111 -4.04 -20.61 -28.18
C GLU A 111 -5.25 -20.41 -27.24
N GLU A 112 -5.29 -19.28 -26.54
CA GLU A 112 -6.39 -18.89 -25.66
C GLU A 112 -7.56 -18.24 -26.41
N TRP A 113 -7.41 -17.98 -27.72
CA TRP A 113 -8.39 -17.24 -28.53
C TRP A 113 -9.80 -17.84 -28.51
N ILE A 114 -9.90 -19.16 -28.70
CA ILE A 114 -11.20 -19.86 -28.77
C ILE A 114 -11.92 -19.82 -27.42
N PRO A 115 -11.34 -20.34 -26.31
CA PRO A 115 -12.03 -20.32 -25.01
C PRO A 115 -12.36 -18.89 -24.56
N MET A 116 -11.49 -17.91 -24.86
CA MET A 116 -11.77 -16.51 -24.56
C MET A 116 -12.96 -15.97 -25.36
N ASN A 117 -13.09 -16.29 -26.65
CA ASN A 117 -14.25 -15.85 -27.44
C ASN A 117 -15.56 -16.54 -27.00
N VAL A 118 -15.50 -17.81 -26.58
CA VAL A 118 -16.65 -18.51 -26.01
C VAL A 118 -17.15 -17.77 -24.77
N GLU A 119 -16.26 -17.50 -23.82
CA GLU A 119 -16.62 -16.76 -22.62
C GLU A 119 -17.06 -15.32 -22.92
N HIS A 120 -16.43 -14.65 -23.90
CA HIS A 120 -16.82 -13.31 -24.32
C HIS A 120 -18.29 -13.28 -24.76
N TYR A 121 -18.74 -14.25 -25.56
CA TYR A 121 -20.14 -14.32 -26.00
C TYR A 121 -21.12 -14.72 -24.90
N GLN A 122 -20.68 -15.48 -23.89
CA GLN A 122 -21.48 -15.73 -22.70
C GLN A 122 -21.67 -14.46 -21.87
N LEU A 123 -20.63 -13.64 -21.74
CA LEU A 123 -20.67 -12.37 -21.01
C LEU A 123 -21.42 -11.28 -21.78
N ARG A 124 -21.28 -11.27 -23.12
CA ARG A 124 -21.85 -10.26 -24.01
C ARG A 124 -22.43 -10.94 -25.26
N PRO A 125 -23.67 -11.47 -25.16
CA PRO A 125 -24.33 -12.10 -26.30
C PRO A 125 -24.42 -11.12 -27.47
N SER A 126 -24.03 -11.57 -28.66
CA SER A 126 -24.21 -10.79 -29.88
C SER A 126 -25.49 -11.20 -30.59
N LYS A 127 -25.97 -10.37 -31.52
CA LYS A 127 -27.14 -10.69 -32.38
C LYS A 127 -27.02 -12.00 -33.19
N HIS A 128 -25.80 -12.57 -33.27
CA HIS A 128 -25.51 -13.80 -34.00
C HIS A 128 -25.44 -15.04 -33.10
N ILE A 129 -25.57 -14.86 -31.78
CA ILE A 129 -25.57 -15.95 -30.79
C ILE A 129 -27.01 -16.13 -30.31
N ASP A 130 -27.51 -17.36 -30.37
CA ASP A 130 -28.80 -17.70 -29.80
C ASP A 130 -28.70 -17.64 -28.26
N PRO A 131 -29.57 -16.90 -27.56
CA PRO A 131 -29.55 -16.82 -26.10
C PRO A 131 -29.68 -18.16 -25.37
N SER A 132 -30.17 -19.21 -26.04
CA SER A 132 -30.30 -20.57 -25.49
C SER A 132 -29.02 -21.41 -25.60
N TRP A 133 -28.01 -20.97 -26.35
CA TRP A 133 -26.78 -21.72 -26.56
C TRP A 133 -25.92 -21.82 -25.29
N GLY A 134 -25.42 -23.02 -25.02
CA GLY A 134 -24.40 -23.28 -24.03
C GLY A 134 -22.98 -23.04 -24.55
N ALA A 135 -21.98 -23.34 -23.72
CA ALA A 135 -20.58 -23.13 -24.08
C ALA A 135 -20.15 -23.93 -25.32
N ALA A 136 -20.64 -25.16 -25.48
CA ALA A 136 -20.28 -26.04 -26.58
C ALA A 136 -20.82 -25.54 -27.92
N GLU A 137 -22.08 -25.08 -27.97
CA GLU A 137 -22.68 -24.52 -29.18
C GLU A 137 -21.98 -23.21 -29.59
N ILE A 138 -21.67 -22.35 -28.62
CA ILE A 138 -20.90 -21.12 -28.86
C ILE A 138 -19.50 -21.47 -29.39
N GLU A 139 -18.85 -22.50 -28.85
CA GLU A 139 -17.54 -22.95 -29.32
C GLU A 139 -17.58 -23.40 -30.79
N VAL A 140 -18.60 -24.17 -31.18
CA VAL A 140 -18.82 -24.56 -32.58
C VAL A 140 -18.94 -23.32 -33.47
N TYR A 141 -19.74 -22.34 -33.06
CA TYR A 141 -19.87 -21.08 -33.78
C TYR A 141 -18.54 -20.32 -33.89
N VAL A 142 -17.78 -20.22 -32.79
CA VAL A 142 -16.48 -19.53 -32.77
C VAL A 142 -15.49 -20.21 -33.71
N ARG A 143 -15.42 -21.54 -33.70
CA ARG A 143 -14.56 -22.34 -34.59
C ARG A 143 -14.92 -22.20 -36.06
N GLN A 144 -16.19 -21.96 -36.38
CA GLN A 144 -16.66 -21.82 -37.77
C GLN A 144 -16.56 -20.39 -38.30
N HIS A 145 -16.78 -19.39 -37.45
CA HIS A 145 -17.01 -18.01 -37.90
C HIS A 145 -16.11 -16.95 -37.28
N ARG A 146 -15.38 -17.30 -36.20
CA ARG A 146 -14.54 -16.38 -35.42
C ARG A 146 -13.19 -16.99 -35.09
N THR A 147 -12.59 -17.74 -36.02
CA THR A 147 -11.19 -18.15 -35.87
C THR A 147 -10.27 -16.93 -35.89
N LEU A 148 -9.08 -17.04 -35.32
CA LEU A 148 -8.13 -15.94 -35.29
C LEU A 148 -7.78 -15.44 -36.71
N GLU A 149 -7.57 -16.36 -37.64
CA GLU A 149 -7.24 -16.05 -39.05
C GLU A 149 -8.39 -15.30 -39.76
N THR A 150 -9.63 -15.76 -39.57
CA THR A 150 -10.80 -15.08 -40.16
C THR A 150 -11.04 -13.72 -39.52
N PHE A 151 -10.72 -13.56 -38.24
CA PHE A 151 -10.82 -12.29 -37.54
C PHE A 151 -9.78 -11.27 -38.04
N LEU A 152 -8.52 -11.70 -38.17
CA LEU A 152 -7.42 -10.87 -38.66
C LEU A 152 -7.66 -10.38 -40.09
N SER A 153 -7.95 -11.31 -41.00
CA SER A 153 -8.13 -11.02 -42.42
C SER A 153 -9.32 -10.12 -42.72
N LYS A 154 -10.42 -10.22 -41.96
CA LYS A 154 -11.63 -9.44 -42.20
C LYS A 154 -11.70 -8.11 -41.47
N PHE A 155 -11.10 -8.00 -40.28
CA PHE A 155 -11.44 -6.90 -39.37
C PHE A 155 -10.25 -6.12 -38.79
N ARG A 156 -9.02 -6.63 -38.84
CA ARG A 156 -7.92 -6.06 -38.04
C ARG A 156 -6.60 -5.83 -38.75
N GLN A 157 -6.38 -6.33 -39.96
CA GLN A 157 -5.11 -6.08 -40.66
C GLN A 157 -4.82 -4.58 -40.79
N THR A 158 -5.80 -3.77 -41.20
CA THR A 158 -5.66 -2.31 -41.31
C THR A 158 -5.35 -1.64 -39.97
N SER A 159 -5.94 -2.13 -38.87
CA SER A 159 -5.68 -1.63 -37.52
C SER A 159 -4.24 -1.91 -37.09
N ILE A 160 -3.74 -3.12 -37.37
CA ILE A 160 -2.35 -3.52 -37.09
C ILE A 160 -1.38 -2.66 -37.90
N ASP A 161 -1.62 -2.53 -39.20
CA ASP A 161 -0.77 -1.71 -40.09
C ASP A 161 -0.72 -0.24 -39.64
N THR A 162 -1.83 0.28 -39.10
CA THR A 162 -1.90 1.64 -38.56
C THR A 162 -1.02 1.81 -37.32
N LEU A 163 -1.07 0.87 -36.38
CA LEU A 163 -0.24 0.90 -35.18
C LEU A 163 1.25 0.76 -35.53
N ILE A 164 1.60 -0.12 -36.46
CA ILE A 164 2.99 -0.27 -36.93
C ILE A 164 3.52 1.03 -37.54
N LYS A 165 2.72 1.71 -38.37
CA LYS A 165 3.10 3.02 -38.93
C LYS A 165 3.33 4.09 -37.86
N ARG A 166 2.72 3.92 -36.68
CA ARG A 166 2.86 4.79 -35.51
C ARG A 166 3.95 4.33 -34.54
N GLY A 167 4.80 3.39 -34.97
CA GLY A 167 5.98 2.95 -34.21
C GLY A 167 5.77 1.73 -33.33
N TRP A 168 4.58 1.13 -33.30
CA TRP A 168 4.37 -0.09 -32.53
C TRP A 168 5.12 -1.26 -33.17
N ALA A 169 5.83 -2.05 -32.37
CA ALA A 169 6.40 -3.30 -32.84
C ALA A 169 5.29 -4.24 -33.37
N ALA A 170 5.53 -4.92 -34.50
CA ALA A 170 4.50 -5.68 -35.20
C ALA A 170 3.77 -6.71 -34.32
N GLU A 171 4.51 -7.45 -33.49
CA GLU A 171 3.93 -8.41 -32.54
C GLU A 171 3.06 -7.73 -31.46
N ARG A 172 3.46 -6.55 -30.99
CA ARG A 172 2.69 -5.78 -29.99
C ARG A 172 1.43 -5.17 -30.59
N ALA A 173 1.54 -4.58 -31.79
CA ALA A 173 0.41 -4.07 -32.55
C ALA A 173 -0.63 -5.18 -32.80
N ARG A 174 -0.16 -6.38 -33.15
CA ARG A 174 -0.99 -7.57 -33.35
C ARG A 174 -1.70 -7.98 -32.06
N ALA A 175 -0.97 -8.18 -30.96
CA ALA A 175 -1.55 -8.55 -29.67
C ALA A 175 -2.60 -7.54 -29.21
N TYR A 176 -2.31 -6.24 -29.28
CA TYR A 176 -3.25 -5.18 -28.90
C TYR A 176 -4.53 -5.20 -29.75
N ALA A 177 -4.41 -5.22 -31.07
CA ALA A 177 -5.55 -5.17 -31.99
C ALA A 177 -6.49 -6.38 -31.85
N ILE A 178 -5.95 -7.53 -31.47
CA ILE A 178 -6.70 -8.78 -31.22
C ILE A 178 -7.34 -8.78 -29.84
N LEU A 179 -6.56 -8.49 -28.79
CA LEU A 179 -6.96 -8.78 -27.42
C LEU A 179 -7.88 -7.72 -26.80
N THR A 180 -7.82 -6.47 -27.28
CA THR A 180 -8.68 -5.39 -26.77
C THR A 180 -10.17 -5.62 -27.01
N VAL A 181 -10.53 -6.26 -28.13
CA VAL A 181 -11.94 -6.52 -28.50
C VAL A 181 -12.58 -7.65 -27.70
N THR A 182 -11.76 -8.55 -27.17
CA THR A 182 -12.17 -9.73 -26.40
C THR A 182 -11.64 -9.63 -24.97
N SER A 183 -11.60 -8.42 -24.41
CA SER A 183 -10.97 -8.16 -23.11
C SER A 183 -11.83 -8.51 -21.89
N ALA A 184 -13.15 -8.69 -22.07
CA ALA A 184 -14.06 -8.96 -20.96
C ALA A 184 -13.73 -10.24 -20.15
N PRO A 185 -13.38 -11.39 -20.77
CA PRO A 185 -12.92 -12.57 -20.03
C PRO A 185 -11.63 -12.35 -19.24
N MET A 186 -10.65 -11.63 -19.78
CA MET A 186 -9.42 -11.28 -19.04
C MET A 186 -9.74 -10.42 -17.82
N SER A 187 -10.62 -9.42 -17.98
CA SER A 187 -11.07 -8.57 -16.89
C SER A 187 -11.78 -9.35 -15.78
N ARG A 188 -12.56 -10.37 -16.14
CA ARG A 188 -13.18 -11.30 -15.19
C ARG A 188 -12.15 -12.20 -14.51
N ALA A 189 -11.21 -12.78 -15.25
CA ALA A 189 -10.15 -13.62 -14.70
C ALA A 189 -9.29 -12.87 -13.68
N LEU A 190 -8.95 -11.60 -13.95
CA LEU A 190 -8.26 -10.72 -13.00
C LEU A 190 -9.07 -10.50 -11.72
N ARG A 191 -10.39 -10.22 -11.82
CA ARG A 191 -11.25 -10.08 -10.62
C ARG A 191 -11.34 -11.36 -9.81
N GLU A 192 -11.40 -12.50 -10.49
CA GLU A 192 -11.48 -13.82 -9.87
C GLU A 192 -10.12 -14.35 -9.38
N ARG A 193 -9.02 -13.62 -9.64
CA ARG A 193 -7.64 -14.07 -9.38
C ARG A 193 -7.36 -15.45 -10.00
N SER A 194 -7.83 -15.62 -11.22
CA SER A 194 -7.79 -16.87 -11.96
C SER A 194 -6.65 -16.83 -12.98
N PRO A 195 -5.82 -17.89 -13.09
CA PRO A 195 -4.76 -17.95 -14.10
C PRO A 195 -5.30 -18.15 -15.54
N ARG A 196 -6.63 -18.19 -15.71
CA ARG A 196 -7.25 -18.27 -17.04
C ARG A 196 -6.88 -17.04 -17.85
N TYR A 197 -6.49 -17.26 -19.10
CA TYR A 197 -6.10 -16.21 -20.04
C TYR A 197 -4.87 -15.41 -19.61
N ALA A 198 -3.97 -16.03 -18.84
CA ALA A 198 -2.76 -15.38 -18.39
C ALA A 198 -1.88 -14.98 -19.58
N ALA A 199 -1.70 -15.84 -20.58
CA ALA A 199 -0.86 -15.50 -21.74
C ALA A 199 -1.40 -14.27 -22.49
N SER A 200 -2.72 -14.18 -22.67
CA SER A 200 -3.41 -13.02 -23.26
C SER A 200 -3.29 -11.78 -22.40
N THR A 201 -3.47 -11.91 -21.08
CA THR A 201 -3.39 -10.76 -20.16
C THR A 201 -1.99 -10.15 -20.16
N TYR A 202 -0.94 -10.99 -20.03
CA TYR A 202 0.45 -10.55 -20.14
C TYR A 202 0.75 -9.94 -21.52
N ALA A 203 0.33 -10.59 -22.61
CA ALA A 203 0.58 -10.10 -23.97
C ALA A 203 -0.04 -8.72 -24.22
N LEU A 204 -1.28 -8.49 -23.75
CA LEU A 204 -1.96 -7.22 -23.89
C LEU A 204 -1.31 -6.12 -23.04
N CYS A 205 -1.07 -6.38 -21.74
CA CYS A 205 -0.43 -5.40 -20.87
C CYS A 205 0.97 -5.04 -21.37
N GLN A 206 1.72 -6.02 -21.90
CA GLN A 206 3.06 -5.79 -22.44
C GLN A 206 3.02 -4.98 -23.74
N ALA A 207 2.06 -5.25 -24.62
CA ALA A 207 1.88 -4.47 -25.84
C ALA A 207 1.58 -3.00 -25.56
N ILE A 208 0.76 -2.72 -24.54
CA ILE A 208 0.45 -1.35 -24.14
C ILE A 208 1.67 -0.71 -23.47
N TYR A 209 2.28 -1.37 -22.46
CA TYR A 209 3.40 -0.79 -21.71
C TYR A 209 4.63 -0.52 -22.60
N ASP A 210 5.03 -1.46 -23.46
CA ASP A 210 6.19 -1.28 -24.36
C ASP A 210 6.00 -0.09 -25.31
N SER A 211 4.75 0.23 -25.66
CA SER A 211 4.43 1.34 -26.56
C SER A 211 4.37 2.69 -25.84
N CYS A 212 4.48 2.70 -24.50
CA CYS A 212 4.52 3.92 -23.69
C CYS A 212 5.93 4.55 -23.65
N ALA A 213 6.99 3.73 -23.69
CA ALA A 213 8.35 4.15 -23.39
C ALA A 213 8.91 5.25 -24.32
N ASP A 214 8.36 5.38 -25.54
CA ASP A 214 8.88 6.28 -26.57
C ASP A 214 7.88 7.38 -27.00
N ALA A 215 6.68 7.44 -26.41
CA ALA A 215 5.54 8.19 -26.98
C ALA A 215 5.32 9.61 -26.42
N GLY A 216 6.07 10.03 -25.40
CA GLY A 216 5.84 11.29 -24.68
C GLY A 216 4.56 11.29 -23.83
N VAL A 217 4.21 12.45 -23.27
CA VAL A 217 3.00 12.61 -22.43
C VAL A 217 1.77 12.83 -23.31
N ALA A 218 0.79 11.95 -23.22
CA ALA A 218 -0.44 12.04 -24.00
C ALA A 218 -1.36 13.20 -23.54
N PRO A 219 -2.18 13.77 -24.45
CA PRO A 219 -3.23 14.71 -24.04
C PRO A 219 -4.23 14.06 -23.09
N MET A 220 -5.01 14.89 -22.39
CA MET A 220 -6.13 14.38 -21.59
C MET A 220 -7.14 13.69 -22.52
N ILE A 221 -7.38 12.40 -22.29
CA ILE A 221 -8.41 11.63 -23.00
C ILE A 221 -9.67 11.56 -22.14
N TYR A 222 -10.82 11.33 -22.75
CA TYR A 222 -12.11 11.38 -22.06
C TYR A 222 -12.96 10.15 -22.34
N ARG A 223 -13.82 9.82 -21.37
CA ARG A 223 -14.86 8.79 -21.53
C ARG A 223 -16.06 9.10 -20.64
N HIS A 224 -17.26 8.73 -21.07
CA HIS A 224 -18.46 8.81 -20.23
C HIS A 224 -18.43 7.73 -19.13
N LEU A 225 -18.84 8.11 -17.92
CA LEU A 225 -18.75 7.25 -16.72
C LEU A 225 -19.75 6.09 -16.74
N ARG A 226 -21.00 6.34 -17.15
CA ARG A 226 -22.13 5.40 -17.14
C ARG A 226 -22.83 5.33 -18.49
N GLY A 227 -23.57 4.25 -18.72
CA GLY A 227 -24.27 3.99 -19.98
C GLY A 227 -23.61 2.88 -20.80
N GLU A 228 -24.02 2.74 -22.06
CA GLU A 228 -23.50 1.69 -22.93
C GLU A 228 -22.05 2.00 -23.37
N PHE A 229 -21.16 1.00 -23.30
CA PHE A 229 -19.72 1.15 -23.56
C PHE A 229 -19.03 2.23 -22.71
N SER A 230 -19.62 2.57 -21.57
CA SER A 230 -19.04 3.47 -20.57
C SER A 230 -18.01 2.75 -19.71
N LEU A 231 -17.29 3.52 -18.89
CA LEU A 231 -16.35 2.98 -17.90
C LEU A 231 -17.03 1.98 -16.95
N SER A 232 -18.20 2.30 -16.40
CA SER A 232 -18.90 1.41 -15.46
C SER A 232 -19.48 0.15 -16.11
N SER A 233 -19.74 0.18 -17.42
CA SER A 233 -20.14 -1.02 -18.18
C SER A 233 -18.98 -1.96 -18.49
N MET A 234 -17.74 -1.44 -18.52
CA MET A 234 -16.53 -2.22 -18.71
C MET A 234 -16.03 -2.78 -17.38
N ASP A 235 -16.12 -2.00 -16.31
CA ASP A 235 -15.74 -2.39 -14.97
C ASP A 235 -16.62 -1.67 -13.92
N GLN A 236 -17.36 -2.44 -13.14
CA GLN A 236 -18.38 -1.91 -12.23
C GLN A 236 -17.79 -1.08 -11.08
N GLU A 237 -16.50 -1.23 -10.78
CA GLU A 237 -15.81 -0.46 -9.74
C GLU A 237 -15.77 1.04 -10.03
N TRP A 238 -15.89 1.45 -11.31
CA TRP A 238 -16.04 2.86 -11.69
C TRP A 238 -17.25 3.55 -11.04
N ASN A 239 -18.27 2.81 -10.62
CA ASN A 239 -19.40 3.40 -9.90
C ASN A 239 -19.02 3.97 -8.52
N LYS A 240 -17.85 3.59 -8.00
CA LYS A 240 -17.34 3.98 -6.67
C LYS A 240 -16.21 5.00 -6.73
N ILE A 241 -15.88 5.57 -7.90
CA ILE A 241 -14.74 6.50 -8.07
C ILE A 241 -14.80 7.74 -7.14
N GLU A 242 -16.00 8.21 -6.80
CA GLU A 242 -16.21 9.33 -5.86
C GLU A 242 -16.32 8.88 -4.39
N THR A 243 -16.38 7.57 -4.12
CA THR A 243 -16.53 7.02 -2.77
C THR A 243 -15.15 6.84 -2.14
N PRO A 244 -14.79 7.61 -1.09
CA PRO A 244 -13.53 7.41 -0.40
C PRO A 244 -13.50 6.04 0.30
N ASP A 245 -12.35 5.37 0.25
CA ASP A 245 -12.08 4.28 1.18
C ASP A 245 -11.91 4.81 2.63
N GLN A 246 -11.72 3.93 3.62
CA GLN A 246 -11.59 4.38 5.01
C GLN A 246 -10.39 5.31 5.27
N THR A 247 -9.47 5.44 4.31
CA THR A 247 -8.31 6.34 4.36
C THR A 247 -8.54 7.65 3.61
N GLY A 248 -9.72 7.86 3.03
CA GLY A 248 -10.04 9.03 2.22
C GLY A 248 -9.53 8.96 0.79
N PHE A 249 -9.00 7.81 0.35
CA PHE A 249 -8.59 7.63 -1.03
C PHE A 249 -9.81 7.41 -1.92
N CYS A 250 -10.01 8.30 -2.88
CA CYS A 250 -11.02 8.15 -3.94
C CYS A 250 -10.35 7.60 -5.20
N GLY A 251 -10.52 6.31 -5.47
CA GLY A 251 -9.89 5.65 -6.60
C GLY A 251 -10.31 4.19 -6.74
N LEU A 252 -9.88 3.56 -7.84
CA LEU A 252 -10.09 2.13 -8.09
C LEU A 252 -8.94 1.54 -8.90
N VAL A 253 -8.79 0.23 -8.84
CA VAL A 253 -7.95 -0.52 -9.78
C VAL A 253 -8.86 -1.13 -10.81
N SER A 254 -8.77 -0.68 -12.06
CA SER A 254 -9.60 -1.26 -13.10
C SER A 254 -8.96 -2.55 -13.59
N THR A 255 -9.74 -3.63 -13.59
CA THR A 255 -9.32 -4.90 -14.20
C THR A 255 -9.62 -4.94 -15.69
N ALA A 256 -10.27 -3.92 -16.24
CA ALA A 256 -10.58 -3.81 -17.66
C ALA A 256 -9.56 -2.92 -18.39
N VAL A 257 -9.41 -3.15 -19.69
CA VAL A 257 -8.78 -2.18 -20.59
C VAL A 257 -9.61 -0.91 -20.57
N THR A 258 -8.98 0.23 -20.30
CA THR A 258 -9.66 1.52 -20.26
C THR A 258 -9.27 2.33 -21.49
N VAL A 259 -10.26 2.77 -22.26
CA VAL A 259 -10.09 3.54 -23.50
C VAL A 259 -10.74 4.91 -23.37
N GLY A 260 -10.12 5.91 -23.97
CA GLY A 260 -10.65 7.26 -24.04
C GLY A 260 -10.29 7.94 -25.35
N ASP A 261 -10.94 9.07 -25.60
CA ASP A 261 -10.78 9.88 -26.80
C ASP A 261 -10.82 11.37 -26.45
N CYS A 262 -10.09 12.20 -27.17
CA CYS A 262 -10.13 13.65 -27.09
C CYS A 262 -10.49 14.34 -28.42
N GLU A 263 -11.06 13.60 -29.38
CA GLU A 263 -11.61 14.16 -30.62
C GLU A 263 -12.69 15.21 -30.31
N ALA A 264 -12.54 16.44 -30.84
CA ALA A 264 -13.45 17.55 -30.59
C ALA A 264 -14.91 17.22 -30.95
N ALA A 265 -15.13 16.37 -31.95
CA ALA A 265 -16.46 15.92 -32.36
C ALA A 265 -17.18 15.08 -31.27
N ASN A 266 -16.45 14.55 -30.29
CA ASN A 266 -17.03 13.84 -29.15
C ASN A 266 -17.57 14.80 -28.08
N PHE A 267 -17.61 16.11 -28.33
CA PHE A 267 -18.11 17.10 -27.37
C PHE A 267 -19.12 18.05 -28.00
N SER A 268 -20.07 18.46 -27.18
CA SER A 268 -21.02 19.53 -27.47
C SER A 268 -21.31 20.31 -26.19
N GLU A 269 -21.95 21.48 -26.30
CA GLU A 269 -22.44 22.21 -25.13
C GLU A 269 -23.36 21.36 -24.23
N LYS A 270 -24.04 20.37 -24.81
CA LYS A 270 -24.92 19.47 -24.05
C LYS A 270 -24.15 18.42 -23.25
N GLY A 271 -22.94 18.04 -23.69
CA GLY A 271 -22.23 16.91 -23.10
C GLY A 271 -21.35 16.12 -24.07
N TYR A 272 -20.89 14.96 -23.58
CA TYR A 272 -20.11 13.99 -24.32
C TYR A 272 -20.97 13.27 -25.36
N MET A 273 -20.43 13.19 -26.57
CA MET A 273 -21.06 12.61 -27.74
C MET A 273 -20.35 11.30 -28.07
N ARG A 274 -20.99 10.17 -27.78
CA ARG A 274 -20.45 8.84 -28.14
C ARG A 274 -20.60 8.65 -29.66
N ARG A 275 -19.51 8.28 -30.32
CA ARG A 275 -19.44 8.01 -31.76
C ARG A 275 -19.82 6.55 -32.09
N PHE A 276 -20.63 6.36 -33.13
CA PHE A 276 -20.91 5.06 -33.77
C PHE A 276 -20.75 5.16 -35.26
N GLN A 277 -20.34 4.05 -35.85
CA GLN A 277 -20.37 3.89 -37.28
C GLN A 277 -21.72 3.30 -37.70
N VAL A 278 -22.47 4.02 -38.53
CA VAL A 278 -23.68 3.52 -39.21
C VAL A 278 -23.40 3.52 -40.70
N GLY A 279 -23.08 2.34 -41.24
CA GLY A 279 -22.60 2.22 -42.62
C GLY A 279 -21.26 2.92 -42.81
N GLN A 280 -21.19 3.92 -43.71
CA GLN A 280 -19.99 4.73 -43.95
C GLN A 280 -19.95 6.03 -43.14
N GLU A 281 -21.05 6.42 -42.48
CA GLU A 281 -21.15 7.68 -41.74
C GLU A 281 -20.95 7.47 -40.24
N ALA A 282 -20.32 8.47 -39.60
CA ALA A 282 -20.21 8.53 -38.15
C ALA A 282 -21.42 9.30 -37.59
N THR A 283 -22.12 8.68 -36.66
CA THR A 283 -23.22 9.27 -35.89
C THR A 283 -22.79 9.50 -34.45
N TYR A 284 -23.31 10.56 -33.84
CA TYR A 284 -22.95 11.00 -32.51
C TYR A 284 -24.20 11.06 -31.63
N VAL A 285 -24.18 10.36 -30.49
CA VAL A 285 -25.29 10.34 -29.54
C VAL A 285 -24.82 10.92 -28.21
N LEU A 286 -25.61 11.85 -27.67
CA LEU A 286 -25.37 12.42 -26.35
C LEU A 286 -25.50 11.35 -25.27
N GLU A 287 -24.48 11.19 -24.45
CA GLU A 287 -24.52 10.29 -23.29
C GLU A 287 -24.85 11.08 -22.02
N PRO A 288 -25.99 10.83 -21.35
CA PRO A 288 -26.42 11.58 -20.17
C PRO A 288 -25.72 11.09 -18.89
N SER A 289 -24.39 11.16 -18.86
CA SER A 289 -23.54 10.75 -17.75
C SER A 289 -22.43 11.77 -17.49
N ASP A 290 -21.94 11.82 -16.25
CA ASP A 290 -20.68 12.53 -15.96
C ASP A 290 -19.55 12.01 -16.85
N ILE A 291 -18.58 12.89 -17.10
CA ILE A 291 -17.43 12.65 -17.97
C ILE A 291 -16.20 12.45 -17.09
N VAL A 292 -15.38 11.46 -17.44
CA VAL A 292 -14.08 11.22 -16.82
C VAL A 292 -13.00 11.68 -17.78
N GLY A 293 -12.10 12.55 -17.31
CA GLY A 293 -10.92 13.02 -18.04
C GLY A 293 -9.66 12.44 -17.40
N PHE A 294 -8.84 11.76 -18.18
CA PHE A 294 -7.63 11.09 -17.71
C PHE A 294 -6.41 11.98 -17.94
N THR A 295 -5.77 12.45 -16.87
CA THR A 295 -4.52 13.20 -16.96
C THR A 295 -3.33 12.27 -17.13
N SER A 296 -2.41 12.62 -18.02
CA SER A 296 -1.17 11.91 -18.26
C SER A 296 0.02 12.70 -17.71
N THR A 297 1.01 12.00 -17.18
CA THR A 297 2.31 12.56 -16.78
C THR A 297 3.44 11.63 -17.22
N SER A 298 4.69 12.09 -17.11
CA SER A 298 5.87 11.26 -17.39
C SER A 298 5.93 10.05 -16.46
N GLU A 299 6.57 8.98 -16.93
CA GLU A 299 6.89 7.79 -16.11
C GLU A 299 7.78 8.16 -14.93
N ASP A 300 7.50 7.58 -13.76
CA ASP A 300 8.28 7.75 -12.53
C ASP A 300 8.65 6.38 -11.92
N GLU A 301 9.16 6.38 -10.69
CA GLU A 301 9.54 5.16 -9.98
C GLU A 301 8.38 4.21 -9.62
N HIS A 302 7.14 4.69 -9.68
CA HIS A 302 5.91 3.94 -9.39
C HIS A 302 5.28 3.33 -10.64
N GLY A 303 5.67 3.79 -11.84
CA GLY A 303 5.29 3.19 -13.10
C GLY A 303 4.92 4.23 -14.14
N ALA A 304 4.17 3.80 -15.16
CA ALA A 304 3.70 4.67 -16.21
C ALA A 304 2.37 5.34 -15.84
N HIS A 305 2.24 6.61 -16.21
CA HIS A 305 1.08 7.45 -15.90
C HIS A 305 0.35 7.99 -17.13
N SER A 306 0.96 7.87 -18.31
CA SER A 306 0.41 8.40 -19.55
C SER A 306 -0.50 7.40 -20.24
N ALA A 307 -1.57 7.88 -20.87
CA ALA A 307 -2.28 7.06 -21.84
C ALA A 307 -1.36 6.71 -23.01
N VAL A 308 -1.50 5.51 -23.55
CA VAL A 308 -0.78 5.12 -24.78
C VAL A 308 -1.65 5.48 -25.98
N LEU A 309 -1.14 6.34 -26.86
CA LEU A 309 -1.85 6.72 -28.08
C LEU A 309 -1.88 5.56 -29.07
N THR A 310 -3.04 5.32 -29.68
CA THR A 310 -3.31 4.12 -30.46
C THR A 310 -3.46 4.45 -31.94
N TYR A 311 -4.70 4.47 -32.45
CA TYR A 311 -4.98 4.63 -33.87
C TYR A 311 -4.86 6.07 -34.35
N THR A 312 -5.03 7.03 -33.45
CA THR A 312 -4.93 8.48 -33.71
C THR A 312 -4.16 9.15 -32.58
N ASP A 313 -3.79 10.42 -32.77
CA ASP A 313 -3.21 11.26 -31.71
C ASP A 313 -4.25 11.70 -30.65
N GLN A 314 -5.50 11.21 -30.78
CA GLN A 314 -6.63 11.59 -29.94
C GLN A 314 -7.21 10.39 -29.16
N THR A 315 -6.89 9.16 -29.57
CA THR A 315 -7.41 7.94 -28.95
C THR A 315 -6.33 7.26 -28.13
N GLY A 316 -6.59 7.13 -26.82
CA GLY A 316 -5.64 6.57 -25.87
C GLY A 316 -6.19 5.37 -25.11
N VAL A 317 -5.27 4.58 -24.55
CA VAL A 317 -5.59 3.37 -23.79
C VAL A 317 -4.71 3.21 -22.55
N PHE A 318 -5.29 2.62 -21.52
CA PHE A 318 -4.59 2.11 -20.34
C PHE A 318 -4.79 0.59 -20.24
N PRO A 319 -3.77 -0.15 -19.78
CA PRO A 319 -3.89 -1.60 -19.64
C PRO A 319 -4.84 -1.99 -18.50
N PRO A 320 -5.28 -3.27 -18.45
CA PRO A 320 -5.82 -3.85 -17.23
C PRO A 320 -4.85 -3.70 -16.04
N ASN A 321 -5.38 -3.75 -14.82
CA ASN A 321 -4.63 -3.53 -13.58
C ASN A 321 -4.03 -2.11 -13.48
N THR A 322 -4.77 -1.10 -13.95
CA THR A 322 -4.41 0.32 -13.83
C THR A 322 -5.11 0.92 -12.62
N LEU A 323 -4.36 1.61 -11.76
CA LEU A 323 -4.90 2.44 -10.69
C LEU A 323 -5.39 3.76 -11.25
N PHE A 324 -6.65 4.10 -10.98
CA PHE A 324 -7.22 5.41 -11.25
C PHE A 324 -7.53 6.13 -9.94
N ARG A 325 -7.03 7.35 -9.79
CA ARG A 325 -7.28 8.21 -8.62
C ARG A 325 -8.06 9.44 -9.04
N LEU A 326 -9.18 9.72 -8.37
CA LEU A 326 -9.90 10.98 -8.50
C LEU A 326 -9.05 12.12 -7.92
N LYS A 327 -8.74 13.11 -8.77
CA LYS A 327 -7.94 14.29 -8.41
C LYS A 327 -8.81 15.51 -8.14
N LYS A 328 -9.82 15.72 -8.99
CA LYS A 328 -10.67 16.91 -8.96
C LYS A 328 -12.01 16.65 -9.63
N ILE A 329 -13.05 17.36 -9.16
CA ILE A 329 -14.34 17.44 -9.83
C ILE A 329 -14.53 18.90 -10.27
N MET A 330 -14.84 19.11 -11.56
CA MET A 330 -15.26 20.41 -12.11
C MET A 330 -16.76 20.38 -12.39
N GLN A 331 -17.47 21.46 -12.05
CA GLN A 331 -18.92 21.48 -12.23
C GLN A 331 -19.30 21.68 -13.70
N ALA A 332 -20.55 21.36 -14.01
CA ALA A 332 -21.10 21.53 -15.34
C ALA A 332 -20.96 22.98 -15.84
N GLY A 333 -20.42 23.15 -17.04
CA GLY A 333 -20.19 24.46 -17.68
C GLY A 333 -18.95 25.22 -17.20
N GLU A 334 -18.18 24.71 -16.22
CA GLU A 334 -16.99 25.39 -15.69
C GLU A 334 -15.67 24.95 -16.36
N TRP A 335 -15.73 23.97 -17.26
CA TRP A 335 -14.55 23.38 -17.88
C TRP A 335 -14.66 23.37 -19.40
N GLU A 336 -13.51 23.55 -20.04
CA GLU A 336 -13.39 23.59 -21.49
C GLU A 336 -13.00 22.20 -22.03
N ALA A 337 -13.81 21.65 -22.92
CA ALA A 337 -13.55 20.42 -23.64
C ALA A 337 -12.76 20.70 -24.94
N PRO A 338 -12.15 19.67 -25.55
CA PRO A 338 -11.56 19.76 -26.88
C PRO A 338 -12.51 20.44 -27.88
N GLY A 339 -11.99 21.41 -28.63
CA GLY A 339 -12.79 22.22 -29.56
C GLY A 339 -13.39 23.50 -28.95
N GLY A 340 -13.11 23.83 -27.69
CA GLY A 340 -13.47 25.10 -27.07
C GLY A 340 -14.91 25.19 -26.56
N VAL A 341 -15.55 24.04 -26.32
CA VAL A 341 -16.94 23.95 -25.83
C VAL A 341 -16.96 23.75 -24.32
N PHE A 342 -18.02 24.21 -23.65
CA PHE A 342 -18.22 24.07 -22.20
C PHE A 342 -19.41 23.15 -21.91
N PRO A 343 -19.19 21.85 -21.69
CA PRO A 343 -20.28 20.89 -21.58
C PRO A 343 -21.09 21.06 -20.29
N LYS A 344 -22.42 20.88 -20.37
CA LYS A 344 -23.35 20.88 -19.22
C LYS A 344 -23.32 19.58 -18.40
N GLN A 345 -22.14 18.98 -18.25
CA GLN A 345 -21.91 17.76 -17.46
C GLN A 345 -20.69 17.97 -16.56
N ARG A 346 -20.67 17.32 -15.39
CA ARG A 346 -19.50 17.39 -14.50
C ARG A 346 -18.31 16.66 -15.16
N LEU A 347 -17.10 17.14 -14.88
CA LEU A 347 -15.85 16.47 -15.25
C LEU A 347 -15.17 15.93 -13.99
N LEU A 348 -14.95 14.63 -13.96
CA LEU A 348 -14.11 13.94 -12.97
C LEU A 348 -12.71 13.80 -13.57
N ILE A 349 -11.76 14.55 -13.03
CA ILE A 349 -10.36 14.47 -13.45
C ILE A 349 -9.69 13.35 -12.66
N VAL A 350 -9.13 12.37 -13.36
CA VAL A 350 -8.47 11.20 -12.78
C VAL A 350 -7.03 11.08 -13.25
N GLY A 351 -6.12 10.74 -12.33
CA GLY A 351 -4.77 10.27 -12.64
C GLY A 351 -4.76 8.76 -12.86
N ALA A 352 -3.82 8.26 -13.65
CA ALA A 352 -3.62 6.84 -13.93
C ALA A 352 -2.22 6.39 -13.49
N THR A 353 -2.08 5.13 -13.08
CA THR A 353 -0.77 4.52 -12.76
C THR A 353 -0.80 3.04 -13.08
N TYR A 354 0.16 2.54 -13.89
CA TYR A 354 0.26 1.12 -14.26
C TYR A 354 1.72 0.64 -14.36
N MET A 355 1.96 -0.60 -13.92
CA MET A 355 3.30 -1.18 -13.84
C MET A 355 3.66 -1.98 -15.10
N ARG A 356 4.97 -2.21 -15.28
CA ARG A 356 5.46 -3.20 -16.23
C ARG A 356 4.88 -4.59 -15.89
N PRO A 357 4.40 -5.37 -16.88
CA PRO A 357 3.80 -6.69 -16.65
C PRO A 357 4.74 -7.74 -16.06
N SER A 358 6.01 -7.72 -16.46
CA SER A 358 7.03 -8.68 -16.02
C SER A 358 8.27 -7.96 -15.45
N PRO A 359 8.81 -8.39 -14.29
CA PRO A 359 10.08 -7.89 -13.79
C PRO A 359 11.25 -8.24 -14.73
N LYS A 360 12.37 -7.50 -14.66
CA LYS A 360 13.57 -7.85 -15.42
C LYS A 360 14.13 -9.15 -14.84
N SER A 361 14.33 -10.16 -15.68
CA SER A 361 15.07 -11.38 -15.35
C SER A 361 16.41 -11.03 -14.70
N ILE A 362 16.50 -11.23 -13.38
CA ILE A 362 17.76 -11.38 -12.65
C ILE A 362 17.74 -12.80 -12.12
N SER A 363 18.84 -13.52 -12.34
CA SER A 363 18.99 -14.91 -11.90
C SER A 363 18.57 -15.06 -10.44
N SER A 364 17.52 -15.85 -10.20
CA SER A 364 17.06 -16.21 -8.86
C SER A 364 18.16 -16.99 -8.14
N ALA A 365 18.95 -16.31 -7.32
CA ALA A 365 19.85 -16.93 -6.37
C ALA A 365 19.46 -16.48 -4.96
N ALA A 366 18.36 -17.04 -4.44
CA ALA A 366 18.11 -17.12 -3.01
C ALA A 366 17.00 -18.17 -2.73
N ALA A 367 17.36 -19.44 -2.86
CA ALA A 367 16.64 -20.53 -2.22
C ALA A 367 17.39 -20.92 -0.95
N ASP A 368 16.67 -20.90 0.17
CA ASP A 368 16.92 -21.64 1.41
C ASP A 368 18.37 -21.79 1.89
N SER A 369 18.79 -20.91 2.82
CA SER A 369 19.78 -21.30 3.83
C SER A 369 19.14 -21.35 5.21
N LYS A 370 18.68 -22.56 5.58
CA LYS A 370 18.60 -22.98 6.98
C LYS A 370 19.99 -22.85 7.60
N LEU A 371 20.04 -22.33 8.83
CA LEU A 371 21.19 -22.25 9.75
C LEU A 371 21.94 -20.90 9.73
N CYS A 372 21.56 -20.00 10.65
CA CYS A 372 22.48 -19.31 11.58
C CYS A 372 21.69 -18.32 12.45
N GLN A 373 21.42 -18.72 13.70
CA GLN A 373 21.00 -17.81 14.77
C GLN A 373 22.25 -17.46 15.59
N GLY A 374 22.56 -16.17 15.74
CA GLY A 374 23.67 -15.70 16.56
C GLY A 374 23.88 -14.19 16.45
N ALA A 375 23.63 -13.49 17.56
CA ALA A 375 23.65 -12.03 17.79
C ALA A 375 22.55 -11.24 17.05
N ALA A 376 21.70 -10.54 17.81
CA ALA A 376 20.62 -9.62 17.42
C ALA A 376 20.65 -9.03 15.99
N THR A 377 20.35 -9.85 14.98
CA THR A 377 20.22 -9.42 13.59
C THR A 377 18.81 -8.86 13.38
N LEU A 378 18.72 -7.68 12.77
CA LEU A 378 17.45 -7.03 12.46
C LEU A 378 16.65 -7.87 11.45
N LEU A 379 15.33 -7.96 11.63
CA LEU A 379 14.41 -8.65 10.73
C LEU A 379 13.55 -7.62 9.97
N TYR A 380 13.44 -7.80 8.65
CA TYR A 380 12.64 -6.96 7.76
C TYR A 380 11.69 -7.83 6.94
N GLY A 381 10.50 -7.31 6.67
CA GLY A 381 9.51 -7.96 5.80
C GLY A 381 9.84 -7.81 4.31
N THR A 382 9.02 -8.45 3.47
CA THR A 382 9.17 -8.42 2.01
C THR A 382 8.21 -7.40 1.38
N ARG A 383 8.39 -7.11 0.08
CA ARG A 383 7.44 -6.30 -0.70
C ARG A 383 6.01 -6.84 -0.60
N THR A 384 5.81 -8.15 -0.62
CA THR A 384 4.48 -8.76 -0.41
C THR A 384 3.87 -8.38 0.94
N SER A 385 4.67 -8.23 1.99
CA SER A 385 4.18 -7.74 3.30
C SER A 385 3.69 -6.28 3.24
N PHE A 386 4.34 -5.44 2.43
CA PHE A 386 3.88 -4.07 2.15
C PHE A 386 2.57 -4.05 1.34
N VAL A 387 2.49 -4.85 0.27
CA VAL A 387 1.30 -4.98 -0.60
C VAL A 387 0.08 -5.46 0.18
N ASN A 388 0.25 -6.53 0.97
CA ASN A 388 -0.83 -7.08 1.78
C ASN A 388 -1.25 -6.13 2.92
N GLY A 389 -0.32 -5.29 3.37
CA GLY A 389 -0.52 -4.24 4.35
C GLY A 389 -0.93 -4.78 5.73
N LEU A 390 -1.43 -3.85 6.56
CA LEU A 390 -1.75 -4.13 7.95
C LEU A 390 -2.89 -5.16 8.10
N SER A 391 -3.86 -5.20 7.17
CA SER A 391 -4.99 -6.13 7.21
C SER A 391 -4.62 -7.61 7.12
N ASP A 392 -3.44 -7.94 6.57
CA ASP A 392 -2.94 -9.32 6.58
C ASP A 392 -2.10 -9.61 7.84
N LEU A 393 -1.49 -8.58 8.42
CA LEU A 393 -0.68 -8.71 9.62
C LEU A 393 -1.52 -8.82 10.88
N ILE A 394 -2.63 -8.09 10.96
CA ILE A 394 -3.56 -8.13 12.10
C ILE A 394 -4.97 -8.50 11.63
N GLY A 395 -5.65 -9.33 12.44
CA GLY A 395 -7.05 -9.68 12.23
C GLY A 395 -8.01 -8.61 12.76
N LYS A 396 -9.29 -8.99 12.91
CA LYS A 396 -10.28 -8.15 13.60
C LYS A 396 -9.94 -8.05 15.10
N PRO A 397 -10.07 -6.88 15.74
CA PRO A 397 -9.84 -6.76 17.17
C PRO A 397 -10.88 -7.56 17.95
N LEU A 398 -10.40 -8.45 18.82
CA LEU A 398 -11.25 -9.22 19.75
C LEU A 398 -11.59 -8.41 21.00
N LEU A 399 -10.62 -7.62 21.48
CA LEU A 399 -10.72 -6.78 22.67
C LEU A 399 -10.80 -5.32 22.26
N THR A 400 -11.34 -4.47 23.13
CA THR A 400 -11.11 -3.01 23.02
C THR A 400 -9.69 -2.68 23.47
N MET A 401 -9.19 -1.49 23.11
CA MET A 401 -7.89 -1.03 23.62
C MET A 401 -7.85 -0.98 25.15
N GLU A 402 -8.94 -0.56 25.81
CA GLU A 402 -9.04 -0.58 27.27
C GLU A 402 -8.85 -2.00 27.84
N GLN A 403 -9.58 -2.99 27.29
CA GLN A 403 -9.47 -4.39 27.70
C GLN A 403 -8.07 -4.98 27.43
N GLU A 404 -7.43 -4.59 26.34
CA GLU A 404 -6.02 -4.96 26.08
C GLU A 404 -5.10 -4.43 27.18
N PHE A 405 -5.43 -3.33 27.85
CA PHE A 405 -4.60 -2.73 28.90
C PHE A 405 -5.02 -3.10 30.33
N GLU A 406 -6.19 -3.71 30.53
CA GLU A 406 -6.62 -4.27 31.82
C GLU A 406 -5.88 -5.57 32.19
N ARG A 407 -5.12 -6.16 31.27
CA ARG A 407 -4.38 -7.41 31.51
C ARG A 407 -3.25 -7.24 32.53
N ASP A 408 -2.95 -8.32 33.24
CA ASP A 408 -1.77 -8.40 34.11
C ASP A 408 -0.53 -8.72 33.27
N PHE A 409 0.10 -7.66 32.76
CA PHE A 409 1.32 -7.75 31.96
C PHE A 409 2.30 -6.67 32.39
N THR A 410 3.53 -7.10 32.66
CA THR A 410 4.65 -6.25 33.06
C THR A 410 5.81 -6.39 32.08
N TRP A 411 6.56 -5.32 31.90
CA TRP A 411 7.80 -5.35 31.13
C TRP A 411 8.81 -4.39 31.74
N THR A 412 10.06 -4.55 31.33
CA THR A 412 11.16 -3.72 31.80
C THR A 412 11.83 -3.06 30.61
N ASP A 413 12.17 -1.78 30.73
CA ASP A 413 12.96 -1.09 29.71
C ASP A 413 14.45 -1.50 29.76
N TRP A 414 15.23 -0.98 28.83
CA TRP A 414 16.66 -1.27 28.74
C TRP A 414 17.51 -0.69 29.89
N LYS A 415 16.95 0.20 30.73
CA LYS A 415 17.57 0.73 31.95
C LYS A 415 17.09 0.02 33.22
N GLY A 416 16.24 -1.00 33.11
CA GLY A 416 15.76 -1.77 34.26
C GLY A 416 14.51 -1.20 34.93
N LYS A 417 13.84 -0.19 34.36
CA LYS A 417 12.58 0.32 34.91
C LYS A 417 11.41 -0.56 34.50
N SER A 418 10.61 -0.96 35.49
CA SER A 418 9.42 -1.79 35.29
C SER A 418 8.16 -0.95 35.03
N TYR A 419 7.33 -1.46 34.12
CA TYR A 419 6.06 -0.89 33.70
C TYR A 419 4.98 -1.99 33.72
N ASN A 420 3.71 -1.59 33.77
CA ASN A 420 2.58 -2.48 33.58
C ASN A 420 1.47 -1.78 32.79
N LEU A 421 0.63 -2.58 32.12
CA LEU A 421 -0.37 -2.03 31.19
C LEU A 421 -1.38 -1.12 31.88
N ARG A 422 -1.92 -1.53 33.03
CA ARG A 422 -2.96 -0.77 33.76
C ARG A 422 -2.49 0.62 34.13
N ASN A 423 -1.25 0.74 34.62
CA ASN A 423 -0.67 2.03 35.00
C ASN A 423 -0.43 2.93 33.79
N GLU A 424 0.02 2.36 32.67
CA GLU A 424 0.25 3.13 31.45
C GLU A 424 -1.06 3.60 30.80
N TRP A 425 -2.12 2.79 30.87
CA TRP A 425 -3.47 3.20 30.48
C TRP A 425 -4.01 4.32 31.36
N ALA A 426 -3.93 4.16 32.68
CA ALA A 426 -4.35 5.18 33.63
C ALA A 426 -3.59 6.50 33.43
N TYR A 427 -2.30 6.42 33.11
CA TYR A 427 -1.47 7.60 32.85
C TYR A 427 -1.96 8.40 31.64
N VAL A 428 -2.27 7.75 30.51
CA VAL A 428 -2.71 8.47 29.30
C VAL A 428 -4.17 8.93 29.36
N ASN A 429 -4.98 8.28 30.18
CA ASN A 429 -6.41 8.56 30.33
C ASN A 429 -6.66 9.64 31.41
N GLY A 430 -5.70 9.85 32.32
CA GLY A 430 -5.72 10.95 33.29
C GLY A 430 -5.16 12.26 32.74
N PRO A 431 -5.26 13.36 33.51
CA PRO A 431 -4.52 14.59 33.23
C PRO A 431 -3.01 14.32 33.17
N ALA A 432 -2.34 14.89 32.18
CA ALA A 432 -0.90 14.73 32.00
C ALA A 432 -0.11 15.27 33.20
N VAL A 433 0.76 14.43 33.76
CA VAL A 433 1.57 14.73 34.95
C VAL A 433 3.03 14.42 34.63
N PRO A 434 3.95 15.39 34.73
CA PRO A 434 5.35 15.17 34.44
C PRO A 434 5.95 14.01 35.24
N ALA A 435 6.72 13.15 34.57
CA ALA A 435 7.39 12.01 35.22
C ALA A 435 8.87 11.95 34.84
N GLU A 436 9.75 12.24 35.80
CA GLU A 436 11.21 12.43 35.59
C GLU A 436 12.02 11.12 35.60
N ASN A 437 11.43 10.02 36.08
CA ASN A 437 12.11 8.73 36.16
C ASN A 437 11.93 7.88 34.89
N CYS A 438 11.81 8.48 33.69
CA CYS A 438 11.49 7.76 32.46
C CYS A 438 12.71 7.66 31.55
N THR A 439 12.72 6.65 30.68
CA THR A 439 13.86 6.40 29.82
C THR A 439 13.54 6.57 28.34
N PRO A 440 14.20 7.51 27.64
CA PRO A 440 14.94 8.67 28.14
C PRO A 440 14.00 9.87 28.39
N GLY A 441 14.45 10.82 29.21
CA GLY A 441 13.76 12.09 29.41
C GLY A 441 12.57 12.08 30.37
N THR A 442 11.85 13.20 30.41
CA THR A 442 10.72 13.44 31.30
C THR A 442 9.43 13.38 30.50
N ARG A 443 8.52 12.46 30.85
CA ARG A 443 7.19 12.40 30.22
C ARG A 443 6.43 13.68 30.53
N ASP A 444 5.66 14.17 29.57
CA ASP A 444 4.74 15.31 29.65
C ASP A 444 5.34 16.58 30.30
N ALA A 445 6.64 16.81 30.12
CA ALA A 445 7.34 17.99 30.64
C ALA A 445 6.65 19.30 30.24
N ASP A 446 6.13 19.37 29.00
CA ASP A 446 5.47 20.55 28.42
C ASP A 446 3.92 20.46 28.43
N HIS A 447 3.38 19.46 29.13
CA HIS A 447 1.97 19.06 29.02
C HIS A 447 1.21 19.05 30.34
N LEU A 448 1.82 19.52 31.43
CA LEU A 448 1.24 19.52 32.77
C LEU A 448 -0.24 19.96 32.79
N GLY A 449 -1.09 19.11 33.34
CA GLY A 449 -2.51 19.35 33.58
C GLY A 449 -3.42 19.18 32.36
N LYS A 450 -2.88 18.91 31.16
CA LYS A 450 -3.71 18.70 29.96
C LYS A 450 -4.50 17.40 30.07
N THR A 451 -5.81 17.46 29.84
CA THR A 451 -6.69 16.27 29.79
C THR A 451 -6.71 15.65 28.39
N PRO A 452 -7.14 14.38 28.24
CA PRO A 452 -7.32 13.77 26.92
C PRO A 452 -8.22 14.58 25.99
N GLU A 453 -9.29 15.20 26.50
CA GLU A 453 -10.20 16.05 25.72
C GLU A 453 -9.50 17.31 25.21
N GLN A 454 -8.63 17.90 26.02
CA GLN A 454 -7.85 19.06 25.61
C GLN A 454 -6.84 18.71 24.53
N PHE A 455 -6.12 17.59 24.67
CA PHE A 455 -5.26 17.08 23.60
C PHE A 455 -6.04 16.81 22.31
N LEU A 456 -7.23 16.18 22.42
CA LEU A 456 -8.10 15.87 21.30
C LEU A 456 -8.55 17.16 20.58
N GLN A 457 -8.92 18.18 21.34
CA GLN A 457 -9.30 19.46 20.81
C GLN A 457 -8.15 20.12 20.04
N ILE A 458 -6.95 20.19 20.64
CA ILE A 458 -5.76 20.81 20.04
C ILE A 458 -5.40 20.13 18.71
N VAL A 459 -5.35 18.78 18.68
CA VAL A 459 -5.00 18.04 17.47
C VAL A 459 -6.06 18.17 16.38
N ASN A 460 -7.34 18.16 16.75
CA ASN A 460 -8.41 18.32 15.77
C ASN A 460 -8.55 19.76 15.26
N ASP A 461 -8.21 20.77 16.06
CA ASP A 461 -8.09 22.16 15.60
C ASP A 461 -6.98 22.30 14.57
N HIS A 462 -5.83 21.66 14.79
CA HIS A 462 -4.74 21.62 13.83
C HIS A 462 -5.16 20.96 12.50
N ILE A 463 -5.80 19.79 12.56
CA ILE A 463 -6.31 19.10 11.37
C ILE A 463 -7.28 19.97 10.59
N ARG A 464 -8.23 20.64 11.26
CA ARG A 464 -9.18 21.56 10.62
C ARG A 464 -8.47 22.72 9.95
N ALA A 465 -7.47 23.32 10.61
CA ALA A 465 -6.71 24.42 10.06
C ALA A 465 -5.92 24.02 8.80
N GLN A 466 -5.24 22.87 8.83
CA GLN A 466 -4.50 22.35 7.66
C GLN A 466 -5.43 22.06 6.48
N ARG A 467 -6.60 21.48 6.74
CA ARG A 467 -7.60 21.23 5.70
C ARG A 467 -8.18 22.51 5.11
N ALA A 468 -8.44 23.52 5.96
CA ALA A 468 -8.86 24.84 5.50
C ALA A 468 -7.78 25.52 4.63
N ALA A 469 -6.50 25.21 4.86
CA ALA A 469 -5.38 25.63 4.02
C ALA A 469 -5.23 24.81 2.73
N GLY A 470 -6.07 23.79 2.50
CA GLY A 470 -6.08 22.99 1.28
C GLY A 470 -5.29 21.68 1.36
N TYR A 471 -4.78 21.29 2.53
CA TYR A 471 -4.05 20.02 2.69
C TYR A 471 -4.99 18.83 2.96
N GLY A 472 -4.67 17.69 2.36
CA GLY A 472 -5.40 16.43 2.50
C GLY A 472 -6.67 16.29 1.68
N ALA A 473 -7.14 15.05 1.49
CA ALA A 473 -8.36 14.74 0.74
C ALA A 473 -9.62 15.22 1.48
N HIS A 474 -10.65 15.65 0.75
CA HIS A 474 -11.93 16.04 1.35
C HIS A 474 -12.63 14.82 1.99
N LEU A 475 -12.77 14.83 3.31
CA LEU A 475 -13.34 13.74 4.11
C LEU A 475 -14.52 14.25 4.94
N SER A 476 -15.41 13.34 5.35
CA SER A 476 -16.42 13.67 6.39
C SER A 476 -15.73 14.01 7.72
N ASP A 477 -16.42 14.74 8.62
CA ASP A 477 -15.87 15.11 9.93
C ASP A 477 -15.41 13.90 10.75
N LEU A 478 -16.19 12.81 10.75
CA LEU A 478 -15.88 11.57 11.47
C LEU A 478 -14.59 10.90 10.97
N GLN A 479 -14.32 10.98 9.66
CA GLN A 479 -13.15 10.37 9.03
C GLN A 479 -11.93 11.31 9.01
N SER A 480 -12.17 12.62 9.08
CA SER A 480 -11.11 13.62 9.00
C SER A 480 -10.42 13.88 10.34
N GLN A 481 -11.13 13.73 11.46
CA GLN A 481 -10.66 14.06 12.80
C GLN A 481 -10.25 12.83 13.61
N LEU A 482 -9.33 13.00 14.55
CA LEU A 482 -8.99 11.96 15.52
C LEU A 482 -10.16 11.73 16.48
N SER A 483 -10.42 10.46 16.76
CA SER A 483 -11.21 10.00 17.90
C SER A 483 -10.37 9.95 19.17
N LEU A 484 -11.03 9.89 20.33
CA LEU A 484 -10.34 9.73 21.61
C LEU A 484 -9.46 8.47 21.64
N GLN A 485 -9.92 7.36 21.08
CA GLN A 485 -9.16 6.10 21.06
C GLN A 485 -7.90 6.20 20.18
N GLU A 486 -7.96 6.89 19.04
CA GLU A 486 -6.80 7.13 18.19
C GLU A 486 -5.77 8.03 18.88
N LEU A 487 -6.24 9.10 19.56
CA LEU A 487 -5.38 9.96 20.38
C LEU A 487 -4.68 9.17 21.49
N LEU A 488 -5.46 8.42 22.28
CA LEU A 488 -4.93 7.64 23.41
C LEU A 488 -3.94 6.58 22.92
N GLY A 489 -4.22 5.92 21.78
CA GLY A 489 -3.29 4.99 21.14
C GLY A 489 -1.96 5.65 20.79
N LEU A 490 -1.97 6.81 20.13
CA LEU A 490 -0.76 7.56 19.79
C LEU A 490 0.02 7.99 21.05
N ARG A 491 -0.69 8.44 22.09
CA ARG A 491 -0.09 8.77 23.38
C ARG A 491 0.57 7.56 24.03
N LEU A 492 -0.11 6.41 24.09
CA LEU A 492 0.44 5.16 24.60
C LEU A 492 1.71 4.77 23.86
N TYR A 493 1.66 4.84 22.51
CA TYR A 493 2.80 4.50 21.68
C TYR A 493 4.00 5.40 21.95
N SER A 494 3.82 6.72 22.04
CA SER A 494 4.94 7.63 22.35
C SER A 494 5.53 7.42 23.76
N GLY A 495 4.84 6.68 24.63
CA GLY A 495 5.31 6.30 25.95
C GLY A 495 5.97 4.92 25.99
N PRO A 496 6.16 4.35 27.19
CA PRO A 496 6.79 3.04 27.40
C PRO A 496 6.13 1.85 26.65
N CYS A 497 4.87 2.00 26.22
CA CYS A 497 4.12 0.93 25.54
C CYS A 497 4.56 0.69 24.10
N PHE A 498 5.40 1.53 23.49
CA PHE A 498 6.00 1.24 22.17
C PHE A 498 6.66 -0.15 22.12
N SER A 499 7.29 -0.56 23.23
CA SER A 499 8.04 -1.81 23.32
C SER A 499 7.15 -3.06 23.18
N PRO A 500 6.14 -3.31 24.06
CA PRO A 500 5.25 -4.45 23.90
C PRO A 500 4.44 -4.42 22.59
N ILE A 501 4.00 -3.24 22.13
CA ILE A 501 3.24 -3.11 20.87
C ILE A 501 4.10 -3.50 19.66
N ASN A 502 5.32 -2.97 19.55
CA ASN A 502 6.22 -3.31 18.45
C ASN A 502 6.70 -4.76 18.52
N ASN A 503 6.89 -5.31 19.72
CA ASN A 503 7.25 -6.72 19.90
C ASN A 503 6.14 -7.64 19.42
N PHE A 504 4.88 -7.33 19.73
CA PHE A 504 3.73 -8.08 19.21
C PHE A 504 3.73 -8.11 17.67
N LEU A 505 3.86 -6.95 17.01
CA LEU A 505 3.88 -6.88 15.55
C LEU A 505 5.04 -7.67 14.92
N ARG A 506 6.23 -7.58 15.50
CA ARG A 506 7.41 -8.32 15.02
C ARG A 506 7.24 -9.82 15.18
N GLN A 507 6.66 -10.28 16.30
CA GLN A 507 6.33 -11.69 16.49
C GLN A 507 5.33 -12.18 15.44
N LEU A 508 4.24 -11.44 15.19
CA LEU A 508 3.25 -11.79 14.16
C LEU A 508 3.85 -11.86 12.75
N SER A 509 4.83 -11.01 12.45
CA SER A 509 5.51 -11.01 11.15
C SER A 509 6.40 -12.23 10.93
N SER A 510 6.89 -12.85 12.01
CA SER A 510 7.84 -13.98 11.96
C SER A 510 7.20 -15.37 11.89
N ILE A 511 5.87 -15.45 12.01
CA ILE A 511 5.12 -16.70 12.08
C ILE A 511 4.15 -16.88 10.91
N SER A 512 3.77 -18.13 10.63
CA SER A 512 2.83 -18.42 9.55
C SER A 512 1.41 -17.98 9.89
N ARG A 513 0.60 -17.79 8.84
CA ARG A 513 -0.76 -17.20 8.94
C ARG A 513 -1.68 -17.90 9.95
N PRO A 514 -1.77 -19.24 10.03
CA PRO A 514 -2.64 -19.88 11.02
C PRO A 514 -2.27 -19.55 12.48
N PHE A 515 -0.97 -19.44 12.78
CA PHE A 515 -0.50 -19.06 14.12
C PHE A 515 -0.67 -17.56 14.38
N ARG A 516 -0.52 -16.73 13.35
CA ARG A 516 -0.82 -15.30 13.40
C ARG A 516 -2.29 -15.06 13.76
N ASP A 517 -3.21 -15.75 13.10
CA ASP A 517 -4.65 -15.67 13.38
C ASP A 517 -4.94 -16.09 14.83
N TYR A 518 -4.28 -17.14 15.31
CA TYR A 518 -4.40 -17.57 16.71
C TYR A 518 -3.94 -16.49 17.70
N LEU A 519 -2.77 -15.87 17.49
CA LEU A 519 -2.23 -14.86 18.42
C LEU A 519 -3.02 -13.54 18.37
N THR A 520 -3.46 -13.11 17.18
CA THR A 520 -4.29 -11.90 17.05
C THR A 520 -5.64 -12.05 17.77
N MET A 521 -6.15 -13.29 17.84
CA MET A 521 -7.41 -13.65 18.51
C MET A 521 -7.21 -14.20 19.94
N ASN A 522 -6.01 -14.09 20.51
CA ASN A 522 -5.75 -14.54 21.86
C ASN A 522 -5.88 -13.37 22.86
N PRO A 523 -6.91 -13.37 23.75
CA PRO A 523 -7.14 -12.30 24.70
C PRO A 523 -5.95 -12.01 25.62
N SER A 524 -5.10 -12.99 25.90
CA SER A 524 -3.97 -12.81 26.82
C SER A 524 -2.81 -12.05 26.21
N VAL A 525 -2.68 -11.99 24.88
CA VAL A 525 -1.47 -11.44 24.21
C VAL A 525 -1.76 -10.36 23.16
N THR A 526 -2.99 -10.24 22.65
CA THR A 526 -3.30 -9.35 21.52
C THR A 526 -3.12 -7.85 21.84
N PHE A 527 -2.69 -7.08 20.84
CA PHE A 527 -2.69 -5.61 20.81
C PHE A 527 -3.38 -5.09 19.53
N THR A 528 -4.26 -5.88 18.94
CA THR A 528 -4.86 -5.63 17.63
C THR A 528 -5.69 -4.34 17.62
N ALA A 529 -6.45 -4.04 18.67
CA ALA A 529 -7.23 -2.81 18.76
C ALA A 529 -6.33 -1.59 18.90
N THR A 530 -5.33 -1.67 19.76
CA THR A 530 -4.32 -0.62 19.95
C THR A 530 -3.62 -0.29 18.64
N VAL A 531 -3.12 -1.31 17.94
CA VAL A 531 -2.46 -1.16 16.63
C VAL A 531 -3.40 -0.51 15.62
N LYS A 532 -4.66 -0.95 15.54
CA LYS A 532 -5.67 -0.38 14.63
C LYS A 532 -5.87 1.12 14.90
N HIS A 533 -6.03 1.52 16.16
CA HIS A 533 -6.24 2.92 16.53
C HIS A 533 -5.02 3.81 16.28
N ILE A 534 -3.81 3.33 16.59
CA ILE A 534 -2.57 4.06 16.27
C ILE A 534 -2.45 4.23 14.75
N TYR A 535 -2.66 3.16 13.97
CA TYR A 535 -2.62 3.21 12.52
C TYR A 535 -3.57 4.27 11.95
N LEU A 536 -4.84 4.26 12.36
CA LEU A 536 -5.82 5.24 11.89
C LEU A 536 -5.45 6.68 12.28
N GLY A 537 -4.94 6.88 13.50
CA GLY A 537 -4.43 8.18 13.95
C GLY A 537 -3.27 8.69 13.09
N ILE A 538 -2.29 7.83 12.79
CA ILE A 538 -1.16 8.16 11.89
C ILE A 538 -1.70 8.58 10.52
N ARG A 539 -2.65 7.82 9.96
CA ARG A 539 -3.19 8.11 8.62
C ARG A 539 -3.85 9.47 8.54
N LYS A 540 -4.64 9.85 9.55
CA LYS A 540 -5.34 11.15 9.59
C LYS A 540 -4.37 12.32 9.70
N LEU A 541 -3.31 12.17 10.50
CA LEU A 541 -2.28 13.21 10.68
C LEU A 541 -1.36 13.34 9.47
N ALA A 542 -0.86 12.22 8.93
CA ALA A 542 -0.01 12.22 7.74
C ALA A 542 -0.74 12.83 6.53
N ALA A 543 -2.05 12.61 6.40
CA ALA A 543 -2.85 13.14 5.30
C ALA A 543 -2.96 14.67 5.26
N VAL A 544 -2.72 15.38 6.38
CA VAL A 544 -2.87 16.84 6.46
C VAL A 544 -1.53 17.57 6.61
N MET A 545 -0.42 16.88 6.43
CA MET A 545 0.90 17.51 6.41
C MET A 545 1.05 18.43 5.21
N SER A 546 1.68 19.57 5.44
CA SER A 546 2.11 20.44 4.34
C SER A 546 3.22 19.77 3.52
N GLU A 547 3.38 20.21 2.28
CA GLU A 547 4.43 19.69 1.39
C GLU A 547 5.84 19.92 1.96
N ALA A 548 6.07 21.06 2.63
CA ALA A 548 7.34 21.35 3.28
C ALA A 548 7.62 20.39 4.46
N GLU A 549 6.60 20.09 5.27
CA GLU A 549 6.73 19.13 6.37
C GLU A 549 6.99 17.71 5.84
N ALA A 550 6.33 17.33 4.74
CA ALA A 550 6.45 16.02 4.13
C ALA A 550 7.81 15.77 3.47
N ARG A 551 8.59 16.83 3.16
CA ARG A 551 9.94 16.74 2.58
C ARG A 551 11.07 16.95 3.60
N THR A 552 10.74 17.20 4.87
CA THR A 552 11.74 17.44 5.91
C THR A 552 12.47 16.13 6.25
N PRO A 553 13.82 16.09 6.23
CA PRO A 553 14.58 14.88 6.57
C PRO A 553 14.26 14.38 7.98
N LEU A 554 14.20 13.06 8.13
CA LEU A 554 13.92 12.37 9.37
C LEU A 554 15.09 11.45 9.74
N TYR A 555 15.32 11.28 11.04
CA TYR A 555 16.45 10.52 11.56
C TYR A 555 15.96 9.38 12.44
N ARG A 556 16.52 8.19 12.26
CA ARG A 556 16.23 7.02 13.09
C ARG A 556 17.51 6.31 13.48
N GLY A 557 17.62 5.98 14.75
CA GLY A 557 18.70 5.17 15.26
C GLY A 557 18.32 3.70 15.33
N VAL A 558 19.21 2.84 14.84
CA VAL A 558 19.03 1.39 14.88
C VAL A 558 20.23 0.76 15.55
N ARG A 559 19.98 -0.03 16.61
CA ARG A 559 21.03 -0.79 17.31
C ARG A 559 21.29 -2.11 16.59
N GLY A 560 22.56 -2.48 16.45
CA GLY A 560 22.99 -3.71 15.79
C GLY A 560 23.53 -3.51 14.37
N LYS A 561 23.77 -4.63 13.68
CA LYS A 561 24.23 -4.66 12.28
C LYS A 561 23.04 -4.99 11.37
N LEU A 562 23.01 -4.37 10.19
CA LEU A 562 22.05 -4.74 9.15
C LEU A 562 22.40 -6.13 8.59
N PRO A 563 21.41 -7.03 8.38
CA PRO A 563 21.65 -8.33 7.77
C PRO A 563 22.10 -8.19 6.31
N GLU A 564 22.82 -9.19 5.77
CA GLU A 564 23.21 -9.21 4.35
C GLU A 564 22.00 -9.10 3.41
N GLN A 565 20.89 -9.74 3.77
CA GLN A 565 19.64 -9.67 3.03
C GLN A 565 19.03 -8.27 2.92
N PHE A 566 19.46 -7.32 3.77
CA PHE A 566 19.06 -5.91 3.67
C PHE A 566 19.57 -5.26 2.37
N TRP A 567 20.61 -5.84 1.75
CA TRP A 567 21.27 -5.28 0.56
C TRP A 567 20.92 -6.02 -0.73
N MET A 568 20.06 -7.05 -0.67
CA MET A 568 19.61 -7.78 -1.84
C MET A 568 18.44 -7.02 -2.49
N GLY A 569 18.56 -6.74 -3.79
CA GLY A 569 17.48 -6.14 -4.57
C GLY A 569 16.32 -7.13 -4.80
N ASP A 570 15.10 -6.61 -4.91
CA ASP A 570 13.93 -7.38 -5.35
C ASP A 570 13.97 -7.69 -6.86
N ASP A 571 12.92 -8.32 -7.39
CA ASP A 571 12.80 -8.66 -8.82
C ASP A 571 12.80 -7.44 -9.76
N HIS A 572 12.73 -6.22 -9.20
CA HIS A 572 12.86 -4.96 -9.93
C HIS A 572 14.23 -4.28 -9.71
N GLY A 573 15.16 -4.94 -9.01
CA GLY A 573 16.47 -4.42 -8.66
C GLY A 573 16.44 -3.38 -7.52
N MET A 574 15.33 -3.26 -6.80
CA MET A 574 15.19 -2.31 -5.69
C MET A 574 15.63 -2.94 -4.37
N VAL A 575 16.60 -2.33 -3.69
CA VAL A 575 16.96 -2.72 -2.31
C VAL A 575 15.93 -2.13 -1.36
N CYS A 576 14.96 -2.97 -0.95
CA CYS A 576 13.84 -2.58 -0.12
C CYS A 576 13.87 -3.28 1.24
N ALA A 577 13.54 -2.55 2.30
CA ALA A 577 13.33 -3.10 3.64
C ALA A 577 11.95 -2.69 4.15
N VAL A 578 11.17 -3.66 4.63
CA VAL A 578 9.85 -3.38 5.20
C VAL A 578 9.92 -3.48 6.72
N GLU A 579 9.68 -2.37 7.43
CA GLU A 579 9.54 -2.36 8.88
C GLU A 579 8.13 -2.87 9.23
N MET A 580 8.09 -4.01 9.93
CA MET A 580 6.84 -4.71 10.26
C MET A 580 6.17 -4.15 11.52
N ALA A 581 6.86 -3.31 12.29
CA ALA A 581 6.31 -2.59 13.43
C ALA A 581 6.07 -1.10 13.09
N PHE A 582 5.57 -0.32 14.04
CA PHE A 582 5.57 1.13 13.86
C PHE A 582 7.00 1.66 13.84
N MET A 583 7.30 2.56 12.91
CA MET A 583 8.64 3.13 12.74
C MET A 583 8.69 4.55 13.29
N SER A 584 9.23 4.69 14.49
CA SER A 584 9.51 6.00 15.09
C SER A 584 10.77 6.65 14.49
N THR A 585 10.65 7.92 14.12
CA THR A 585 11.73 8.75 13.58
C THR A 585 11.67 10.14 14.22
N SER A 586 12.73 10.94 14.10
CA SER A 586 12.76 12.30 14.65
C SER A 586 13.18 13.31 13.60
N ARG A 587 12.58 14.52 13.63
CA ARG A 587 13.10 15.68 12.88
C ARG A 587 14.41 16.23 13.46
N HIS A 588 14.75 15.86 14.69
CA HIS A 588 15.94 16.35 15.37
C HIS A 588 17.02 15.26 15.38
N ARG A 589 18.05 15.44 14.55
CA ARG A 589 19.13 14.44 14.36
C ARG A 589 19.78 13.96 15.65
N GLN A 590 19.92 14.83 16.65
CA GLN A 590 20.56 14.47 17.91
C GLN A 590 19.73 13.49 18.73
N THR A 591 18.39 13.57 18.64
CA THR A 591 17.47 12.71 19.39
C THR A 591 17.83 11.23 19.22
N PRO A 592 17.82 10.61 18.03
CA PRO A 592 18.17 9.19 17.88
C PRO A 592 19.63 8.88 18.23
N ILE A 593 20.55 9.84 18.11
CA ILE A 593 21.97 9.66 18.50
C ILE A 593 22.07 9.45 20.01
N ASP A 594 21.25 10.13 20.81
CA ASP A 594 21.23 9.98 22.27
C ASP A 594 20.71 8.60 22.71
N TYR A 595 19.99 7.88 21.84
CA TYR A 595 19.59 6.48 22.08
C TYR A 595 20.66 5.48 21.62
N MET A 596 21.72 5.91 20.93
CA MET A 596 22.81 5.06 20.46
C MET A 596 23.92 4.97 21.51
N GLU A 597 23.74 4.08 22.49
CA GLU A 597 24.78 3.73 23.46
C GLU A 597 25.18 2.26 23.29
N GLY A 598 26.50 1.99 23.25
CA GLY A 598 27.09 0.65 23.13
C GLY A 598 26.99 -0.01 21.73
N SER A 599 27.91 -0.95 21.44
CA SER A 599 27.97 -1.80 20.23
C SER A 599 27.85 -1.08 18.86
N ALA A 600 27.74 -1.84 17.76
CA ALA A 600 27.55 -1.29 16.42
C ALA A 600 26.15 -0.68 16.28
N ASN A 601 26.05 0.52 15.68
CA ASN A 601 24.80 1.24 15.47
C ASN A 601 24.75 1.80 14.05
N VAL A 602 23.53 1.96 13.54
CA VAL A 602 23.25 2.56 12.23
C VAL A 602 22.36 3.77 12.43
N LEU A 603 22.72 4.90 11.81
CA LEU A 603 21.85 6.08 11.71
C LEU A 603 21.23 6.10 10.31
N TRP A 604 19.91 6.08 10.27
CA TRP A 604 19.15 6.29 9.06
C TRP A 604 18.79 7.75 8.93
N GLU A 605 19.02 8.29 7.74
CA GLU A 605 18.50 9.57 7.28
C GLU A 605 17.48 9.28 6.18
N LEU A 606 16.21 9.54 6.49
CA LEU A 606 15.08 9.29 5.61
C LEU A 606 14.67 10.61 4.96
N ALA A 607 14.50 10.63 3.65
CA ALA A 607 13.81 11.69 2.93
C ALA A 607 12.37 11.23 2.63
N PRO A 608 11.39 11.60 3.48
CA PRO A 608 9.98 11.41 3.16
C PRO A 608 9.57 12.25 1.95
N MET A 609 8.43 11.90 1.36
CA MET A 609 7.83 12.62 0.22
C MET A 609 6.35 12.90 0.47
N GLY A 610 5.78 13.76 -0.37
CA GLY A 610 4.33 13.96 -0.42
C GLY A 610 3.57 12.68 -0.82
N GLU A 611 2.25 12.68 -0.62
CA GLU A 611 1.41 11.55 -1.03
C GLU A 611 1.44 11.36 -2.57
N SER A 612 1.70 10.14 -3.01
CA SER A 612 1.61 9.75 -4.42
C SER A 612 0.30 8.99 -4.71
N ASP A 613 0.11 8.57 -5.95
CA ASP A 613 -1.05 7.73 -6.31
C ASP A 613 -1.00 6.35 -5.65
N VAL A 614 0.20 5.85 -5.36
CA VAL A 614 0.41 4.46 -4.93
C VAL A 614 0.66 4.30 -3.43
N ALA A 615 1.08 5.35 -2.72
CA ALA A 615 1.32 5.28 -1.27
C ALA A 615 1.31 6.65 -0.57
N TYR A 616 1.32 6.60 0.76
CA TYR A 616 1.69 7.76 1.59
C TYR A 616 3.17 7.62 1.92
N HIS A 617 3.94 8.65 1.59
CA HIS A 617 5.40 8.63 1.73
C HIS A 617 5.90 9.43 2.94
N CYS A 618 4.99 9.88 3.80
CA CYS A 618 5.26 10.59 5.04
C CYS A 618 4.60 9.91 6.24
N GLY A 619 5.24 10.03 7.41
CA GLY A 619 4.70 9.59 8.70
C GLY A 619 3.94 10.72 9.38
N ALA A 620 3.23 10.43 10.47
CA ALA A 620 2.52 11.44 11.24
C ALA A 620 3.45 12.17 12.21
N ASP A 621 3.47 13.51 12.16
CA ASP A 621 4.02 14.30 13.25
C ASP A 621 3.09 14.17 14.47
N ILE A 622 3.60 13.58 15.55
CA ILE A 622 2.85 13.37 16.78
C ILE A 622 3.37 14.23 17.94
N SER A 623 4.29 15.16 17.70
CA SER A 623 4.96 15.93 18.76
C SER A 623 3.97 16.67 19.65
N MET A 624 2.85 17.16 19.09
CA MET A 624 1.82 17.92 19.80
C MET A 624 1.03 17.12 20.85
N ILE A 625 1.01 15.80 20.72
CA ILE A 625 0.30 14.88 21.61
C ILE A 625 1.23 13.86 22.24
N SER A 626 2.49 13.77 21.83
CA SER A 626 3.47 12.83 22.36
C SER A 626 3.72 13.06 23.86
N GLN A 627 4.01 11.99 24.59
CA GLN A 627 4.51 12.09 25.97
C GLN A 627 5.91 12.72 26.02
N PHE A 628 6.65 12.76 24.92
CA PHE A 628 7.97 13.38 24.81
C PHE A 628 8.02 14.36 23.63
N ALA A 629 7.28 15.48 23.74
CA ALA A 629 7.16 16.48 22.67
C ALA A 629 8.52 16.96 22.10
N GLY A 630 9.54 17.06 22.95
CA GLY A 630 10.91 17.44 22.57
C GLY A 630 11.60 16.48 21.59
N GLU A 631 11.16 15.22 21.50
CA GLU A 631 11.70 14.24 20.54
C GLU A 631 11.32 14.58 19.09
N ARG A 632 10.32 15.44 18.87
CA ARG A 632 9.81 15.80 17.54
C ARG A 632 9.57 14.56 16.67
N GLU A 633 8.87 13.61 17.27
CA GLU A 633 8.63 12.30 16.72
C GLU A 633 7.71 12.36 15.49
N VAL A 634 8.16 11.74 14.40
CA VAL A 634 7.37 11.45 13.21
C VAL A 634 7.23 9.94 13.10
N LEU A 635 5.99 9.46 13.15
CA LEU A 635 5.65 8.05 13.29
C LEU A 635 5.07 7.48 12.01
N PHE A 636 5.66 6.39 11.51
CA PHE A 636 5.13 5.66 10.35
C PHE A 636 4.37 4.39 10.78
N PRO A 637 3.36 3.97 10.01
CA PRO A 637 2.59 2.78 10.31
C PRO A 637 3.41 1.48 10.12
N PRO A 638 2.90 0.32 10.60
CA PRO A 638 3.50 -0.96 10.29
C PRO A 638 3.45 -1.26 8.79
N CYS A 639 4.35 -2.14 8.35
CA CYS A 639 4.59 -2.44 6.95
C CYS A 639 5.10 -1.23 6.16
N THR A 640 5.84 -0.29 6.77
CA THR A 640 6.45 0.81 6.03
C THR A 640 7.63 0.30 5.21
N MET A 641 7.59 0.51 3.90
CA MET A 641 8.66 0.14 2.98
C MET A 641 9.67 1.27 2.83
N LEU A 642 10.95 0.91 2.92
CA LEU A 642 12.09 1.81 2.76
C LEU A 642 12.90 1.38 1.54
N ARG A 643 13.26 2.34 0.69
CA ARG A 643 14.12 2.11 -0.48
C ARG A 643 15.51 2.69 -0.27
N VAL A 644 16.53 1.83 -0.15
CA VAL A 644 17.91 2.25 0.08
C VAL A 644 18.47 2.95 -1.16
N ARG A 645 19.08 4.13 -1.01
CA ARG A 645 19.71 4.87 -2.12
C ARG A 645 21.23 4.86 -2.07
N GLY A 646 21.81 4.68 -0.89
CA GLY A 646 23.25 4.47 -0.72
C GLY A 646 23.77 4.90 0.65
N LEU A 647 25.08 4.74 0.85
CA LEU A 647 25.78 5.22 2.05
C LEU A 647 25.87 6.75 2.03
N GLY A 648 25.70 7.37 3.20
CA GLY A 648 25.80 8.83 3.37
C GLY A 648 27.20 9.37 3.06
N LYS A 649 27.30 10.67 2.77
CA LYS A 649 28.55 11.35 2.35
C LYS A 649 29.72 11.08 3.31
N GLU A 650 29.48 11.13 4.63
CA GLU A 650 30.48 10.82 5.66
C GLU A 650 30.98 9.36 5.63
N ALA A 651 30.09 8.40 5.33
CA ALA A 651 30.46 7.00 5.20
C ALA A 651 31.27 6.77 3.91
N ARG A 652 30.89 7.43 2.80
CA ARG A 652 31.64 7.41 1.52
C ARG A 652 33.03 8.01 1.67
N ASP A 653 33.17 9.14 2.37
CA ASP A 653 34.46 9.79 2.60
C ASP A 653 35.37 8.92 3.50
N ARG A 654 34.82 8.22 4.50
CA ARG A 654 35.60 7.25 5.29
C ARG A 654 36.02 6.02 4.50
N THR A 655 35.16 5.44 3.67
CA THR A 655 35.56 4.32 2.80
C THR A 655 36.64 4.77 1.81
N ARG A 656 36.57 6.02 1.34
CA ARG A 656 37.58 6.61 0.47
C ARG A 656 38.92 6.82 1.20
N VAL A 657 38.91 7.27 2.44
CA VAL A 657 40.14 7.39 3.26
C VAL A 657 40.71 6.01 3.59
N GLU A 658 39.88 5.03 3.96
CA GLU A 658 40.31 3.67 4.29
C GLU A 658 40.88 2.92 3.06
N SER A 659 40.27 3.09 1.88
CA SER A 659 40.81 2.55 0.62
C SER A 659 42.10 3.23 0.18
N ILE A 660 42.31 4.51 0.50
CA ILE A 660 43.60 5.18 0.29
C ILE A 660 44.65 4.62 1.27
N THR A 661 44.33 4.45 2.55
CA THR A 661 45.26 3.89 3.53
C THR A 661 45.57 2.41 3.31
N ASN A 662 44.61 1.62 2.83
CA ASN A 662 44.83 0.23 2.46
C ASN A 662 45.65 0.12 1.18
N ASN A 663 45.44 0.97 0.17
CA ASN A 663 46.32 1.05 -0.99
C ASN A 663 47.75 1.50 -0.61
N GLU A 664 47.93 2.36 0.38
CA GLU A 664 49.27 2.73 0.89
C GLU A 664 49.93 1.62 1.72
N ALA A 665 49.14 0.77 2.39
CA ALA A 665 49.62 -0.40 3.12
C ALA A 665 49.93 -1.58 2.19
N GLU A 666 49.09 -1.80 1.17
CA GLU A 666 49.28 -2.78 0.10
C GLU A 666 50.45 -2.40 -0.79
N ASN A 667 50.66 -1.12 -1.13
CA ASN A 667 51.87 -0.67 -1.83
C ASN A 667 53.16 -0.86 -1.00
N ARG A 668 53.07 -0.92 0.34
CA ARG A 668 54.21 -1.28 1.21
C ARG A 668 54.39 -2.80 1.37
N GLN A 669 53.38 -3.61 1.06
CA GLN A 669 53.44 -5.08 1.07
C GLN A 669 53.71 -5.69 -0.31
N GLU A 670 53.36 -5.00 -1.41
CA GLU A 670 53.67 -5.40 -2.79
C GLU A 670 55.15 -5.27 -3.17
N GLU A 671 55.96 -4.55 -2.38
CA GLU A 671 57.42 -4.66 -2.44
C GLU A 671 57.96 -5.99 -1.85
N LYS A 672 57.11 -6.87 -1.31
CA LYS A 672 57.54 -8.15 -0.69
C LYS A 672 56.84 -9.44 -1.12
N SER A 673 55.80 -9.44 -1.94
CA SER A 673 55.26 -10.72 -2.44
C SER A 673 54.39 -10.58 -3.68
N ARG A 674 54.92 -11.03 -4.83
CA ARG A 674 54.12 -11.36 -6.01
C ARG A 674 53.53 -12.76 -5.88
N SER A 675 52.22 -12.87 -5.63
CA SER A 675 51.26 -13.68 -6.41
C SER A 675 49.99 -13.94 -5.60
N ALA A 676 48.85 -13.55 -6.15
CA ALA A 676 47.57 -14.28 -6.20
C ALA A 676 46.40 -13.29 -6.18
N THR A 677 45.58 -13.35 -7.22
CA THR A 677 44.32 -12.64 -7.41
C THR A 677 43.27 -13.09 -6.39
N ALA A 678 42.70 -12.15 -5.63
CA ALA A 678 41.50 -12.34 -4.83
C ALA A 678 40.53 -11.16 -5.02
N ASP A 679 39.26 -11.48 -5.21
CA ASP A 679 38.11 -10.57 -5.21
C ASP A 679 37.93 -9.94 -3.82
N PRO A 680 37.68 -8.62 -3.68
CA PRO A 680 37.49 -8.00 -2.38
C PRO A 680 36.07 -8.27 -1.85
N MET A 681 36.00 -9.23 -0.94
CA MET A 681 34.86 -9.47 -0.06
C MET A 681 34.77 -8.35 0.98
N PHE A 682 33.61 -7.71 1.12
CA PHE A 682 33.36 -6.67 2.12
C PHE A 682 33.52 -7.23 3.55
N GLN A 683 34.63 -6.93 4.23
CA GLN A 683 34.80 -7.19 5.66
C GLN A 683 34.70 -5.88 6.44
N CYS A 684 33.62 -5.72 7.21
CA CYS A 684 33.41 -4.56 8.09
C CYS A 684 33.93 -4.87 9.51
N GLN A 685 34.95 -4.13 9.98
CA GLN A 685 35.51 -4.27 11.33
C GLN A 685 34.58 -3.71 12.43
N GLU A 686 34.78 -4.19 13.66
CA GLU A 686 34.01 -3.83 14.86
C GLU A 686 34.22 -2.36 15.26
N GLY A 687 33.12 -1.61 15.40
CA GLY A 687 33.10 -0.29 16.05
C GLY A 687 32.61 0.90 15.21
N SER A 688 32.24 0.72 13.94
CA SER A 688 31.87 1.84 13.05
C SER A 688 30.36 2.16 13.06
N LYS A 689 30.00 3.46 13.14
CA LYS A 689 28.67 3.98 12.83
C LYS A 689 28.50 4.08 11.30
N GLN A 690 27.46 3.45 10.75
CA GLN A 690 27.12 3.54 9.32
C GLN A 690 25.98 4.56 9.10
N PHE A 691 26.08 5.36 8.04
CA PHE A 691 25.09 6.36 7.64
C PHE A 691 24.43 5.96 6.32
N LEU A 692 23.10 6.00 6.26
CA LEU A 692 22.32 5.62 5.08
C LEU A 692 21.31 6.69 4.71
N ILE A 693 21.19 6.95 3.40
CA ILE A 693 20.25 7.91 2.82
C ILE A 693 19.16 7.17 2.05
N PHE A 694 17.91 7.60 2.22
CA PHE A 694 16.72 7.19 1.47
C PHE A 694 16.11 8.47 0.83
N GLY A 695 15.83 8.53 -0.49
CA GLY A 695 15.33 9.74 -1.21
C GLY A 695 15.68 9.86 -2.72
N GLU A 696 15.01 10.72 -3.49
CA GLU A 696 15.31 10.95 -4.92
C GLU A 696 16.56 11.84 -5.14
N ASP A 697 17.28 11.57 -6.24
CA ASP A 697 18.38 12.39 -6.76
C ASP A 697 17.79 13.48 -7.68
N GLU A 698 17.80 14.74 -7.27
CA GLU A 698 17.80 15.86 -8.22
C GLU A 698 19.24 16.39 -8.32
N SER A 699 20.02 15.81 -9.23
CA SER A 699 21.22 16.49 -9.75
C SER A 699 21.11 16.61 -11.27
N TRP A 700 20.48 17.71 -11.68
CA TRP A 700 20.64 18.29 -13.00
C TRP A 700 22.10 18.72 -13.16
N HIS A 701 22.83 18.08 -14.09
CA HIS A 701 24.02 18.68 -14.69
C HIS A 701 23.70 18.98 -16.15
N GLU A 702 23.46 20.27 -16.43
CA GLU A 702 23.69 20.83 -17.77
C GLU A 702 25.17 20.59 -18.10
N GLN A 703 25.43 19.61 -18.97
CA GLN A 703 26.67 19.53 -19.71
C GLN A 703 26.52 20.45 -20.92
N GLU A 704 27.08 21.65 -20.83
CA GLU A 704 27.42 22.43 -22.02
C GLU A 704 28.50 21.66 -22.81
N ASP A 705 28.14 21.32 -24.05
CA ASP A 705 29.03 20.73 -25.04
C ASP A 705 30.23 21.63 -25.32
N GLY A 706 31.40 21.20 -24.87
CA GLY A 706 32.68 21.76 -25.28
C GLY A 706 33.25 20.96 -26.45
N GLU A 707 32.91 21.34 -27.68
CA GLU A 707 33.70 20.98 -28.86
C GLU A 707 34.43 22.18 -29.49
N SER A 708 35.66 21.87 -29.85
CA SER A 708 36.77 22.71 -30.25
C SER A 708 36.66 23.41 -31.63
N GLN A 709 37.32 24.58 -31.73
CA GLN A 709 38.30 25.01 -32.75
C GLN A 709 38.04 26.43 -33.29
N GLY A 710 39.10 27.25 -33.35
CA GLY A 710 39.18 28.37 -34.28
C GLY A 710 39.67 29.72 -33.74
N ASP A 711 40.97 29.82 -33.47
CA ASP A 711 41.87 30.84 -34.04
C ASP A 711 41.35 32.29 -34.29
N PHE A 712 41.85 33.29 -33.54
CA PHE A 712 42.51 34.54 -34.00
C PHE A 712 42.45 35.73 -32.99
N ARG A 713 43.64 36.14 -32.55
CA ARG A 713 44.18 37.51 -32.35
C ARG A 713 43.28 38.71 -31.90
N ARG A 714 43.78 39.32 -30.81
CA ARG A 714 44.09 40.75 -30.55
C ARG A 714 42.99 41.79 -30.21
N SER A 715 43.36 42.57 -29.17
CA SER A 715 43.10 44.01 -28.89
C SER A 715 41.72 44.31 -28.30
N GLU A 716 41.56 44.84 -27.09
CA GLU A 716 41.99 46.10 -26.45
C GLU A 716 40.72 46.95 -26.19
N ARG A 717 40.60 47.45 -24.94
CA ARG A 717 39.77 48.59 -24.48
C ARG A 717 38.24 48.39 -24.59
N GLY A 718 37.41 48.87 -23.68
CA GLY A 718 37.57 49.72 -22.51
C GLY A 718 36.18 50.21 -22.07
N HIS A 719 36.07 50.50 -20.77
CA HIS A 719 35.17 51.47 -20.14
C HIS A 719 33.64 51.47 -20.37
N ASN A 720 32.98 51.29 -19.22
CA ASN A 720 32.01 52.21 -18.59
C ASN A 720 30.53 52.25 -19.01
N LEU A 721 29.73 52.11 -17.94
CA LEU A 721 28.56 52.90 -17.55
C LEU A 721 27.35 52.86 -18.48
N GLU A 722 26.20 52.38 -17.97
CA GLU A 722 25.14 53.22 -17.39
C GLU A 722 23.90 52.35 -17.07
N GLN A 723 23.38 52.47 -15.85
CA GLN A 723 21.95 52.24 -15.56
C GLN A 723 21.16 53.46 -16.06
N PRO A 724 19.83 53.34 -16.28
CA PRO A 724 18.92 53.73 -15.18
C PRO A 724 17.59 52.95 -15.06
N MET A 725 17.23 52.73 -13.80
CA MET A 725 15.95 53.00 -13.12
C MET A 725 14.56 52.71 -13.77
N CYS A 726 13.81 51.89 -13.02
CA CYS A 726 12.44 52.08 -12.48
C CYS A 726 11.28 52.66 -13.32
N GLY A 727 10.14 51.95 -13.23
CA GLY A 727 8.77 52.49 -13.39
C GLY A 727 7.77 51.35 -13.67
N THR A 728 7.22 50.70 -12.64
CA THR A 728 5.83 50.86 -12.11
C THR A 728 4.71 50.34 -13.04
N ASP A 729 4.17 49.18 -12.64
CA ASP A 729 2.76 48.71 -12.58
C ASP A 729 1.64 49.66 -13.04
N PRO A 730 0.52 49.12 -13.58
CA PRO A 730 -0.39 48.17 -12.89
C PRO A 730 -0.48 46.75 -13.48
#